data_AF-A0A2G6E0D6-F1
#
_entry.id   AF-A0A2G6E0D6-F1
#
_cell.length_a   1.000
_cell.length_b   1.000
_cell.length_c   1.000
_cell.angle_alpha   90.00
_cell.angle_beta   90.00
_cell.angle_gamma   90.00
#
_symmetry.space_group_name_H-M   'P 1'
#
loop_
_entity.id
_entity.type
_entity.pdbx_description
1 polymer ?
#
loop_
_entity_poly.entity_id
_entity_poly.type
_entity_poly.pdbx_seq_one_letter_code
_entity_poly.pdbx_strand_id
1 'polypeptide(L)'
;MSNIDGKTPILVGVGQVTEPVPDDLTQASSHADIAAKAAALALQDAGAANLAEAIDVVAAVRTFADSFPMSNCPFGMPDNFPRAVARRINATPKQAVYEIVGGQSPQKLLGEFFEKLNAGECELVLLTGAEAIANIRAASRQGVKLNWHEEIEGQLENRGRSDGNHLLTRLEFEHNLMTPMQFYGLMENARRKELGQDLATYQQAMGEVFAPFTEVAEQNPLSMFPKRYSAEELMTVTEKNRLLVSPYPKAVIAKDGVNQGAALLLTTVAKARELGIAEDKWLYLHGYTDTKERVMLERPKLGQSKAMQQALLGALEQAGKHSDDIQHFDIYSCFPIVVSEARGVLGIAADDPRPLTQTGGLPFFGGPGNNYTMHGIAELAHTLRKDPGSFGLAYGNGGWMSKHSVGIYSTAPCSNWQPCSSAAYQQQVDAQEKPEIDYSPEGEAVLETYTVNYHKGKPLGCAIIGRLKHNHKRFYAINAFLDGETLQTVEKGEALGATIYVETDPKGNRFAFSPEHLHQFSPAVVDTFQASYEHCLVERQGHILTVTMNRPEARNALHPPANEELEGIFNAFEKDNTLWVAIITGAGDKSFSAGNDLKYMATGQPMWIPKTGFAGLTSRVGRSKPIIAAVNGHALGGGLEIAMACDMIVASRQAQLGLPEPKVGLIAGAGGVQRLTRQIGLKKAMEMLVTAQAIDADEALALGLINYAVEPDQVMDKALELAKMICTVSPVSVRSTMELLNKTAHCASVDEAVTMPTTVFDNLLNSDDFFEGAQAFAEKRQPKWRGC
;
A
#
# COMPACT_ATOMS: atom_id res chain seq x y z
N MET A 1 2.87 -9.18 53.62
CA MET A 1 3.26 -9.53 52.25
C MET A 1 2.09 -10.29 51.65
N SER A 2 1.44 -9.73 50.64
CA SER A 2 0.37 -10.42 49.91
C SER A 2 0.96 -11.68 49.25
N ASN A 3 0.23 -12.80 49.35
CA ASN A 3 0.62 -14.08 48.76
C ASN A 3 0.35 -14.06 47.25
N ILE A 4 1.09 -13.23 46.50
CA ILE A 4 1.01 -13.11 45.04
C ILE A 4 1.87 -14.22 44.42
N ASP A 5 1.35 -14.91 43.40
CA ASP A 5 2.10 -15.90 42.64
C ASP A 5 3.42 -15.29 42.12
N GLY A 6 4.53 -15.99 42.35
CA GLY A 6 5.85 -15.57 41.88
C GLY A 6 5.94 -15.49 40.35
N LYS A 7 5.09 -16.22 39.62
CA LYS A 7 5.04 -16.17 38.14
C LYS A 7 4.28 -14.97 37.59
N THR A 8 3.53 -14.24 38.42
CA THR A 8 2.74 -13.09 37.96
C THR A 8 3.66 -12.06 37.28
N PRO A 9 3.42 -11.73 35.99
CA PRO A 9 4.18 -10.73 35.28
C PRO A 9 3.79 -9.31 35.72
N ILE A 10 4.79 -8.42 35.74
CA ILE A 10 4.68 -7.04 36.21
C ILE A 10 5.57 -6.10 35.37
N LEU A 11 5.09 -4.89 35.16
CA LEU A 11 5.87 -3.76 34.67
C LEU A 11 6.54 -3.10 35.88
N VAL A 12 7.87 -2.98 35.84
CA VAL A 12 8.69 -2.54 36.98
C VAL A 12 9.47 -1.26 36.72
N GLY A 13 9.75 -0.93 35.47
CA GLY A 13 10.51 0.28 35.10
C GLY A 13 9.96 0.91 33.83
N VAL A 14 9.89 2.24 33.81
CA VAL A 14 9.49 3.01 32.63
C VAL A 14 10.47 4.15 32.38
N GLY A 15 10.73 4.45 31.12
CA GLY A 15 11.65 5.51 30.73
C GLY A 15 11.19 6.19 29.45
N GLN A 16 11.30 7.51 29.41
CA GLN A 16 10.94 8.33 28.27
C GLN A 16 11.98 9.43 28.06
N VAL A 17 12.27 9.73 26.80
CA VAL A 17 13.24 10.75 26.39
C VAL A 17 12.64 11.58 25.27
N THR A 18 12.89 12.88 25.36
CA THR A 18 12.70 13.85 24.28
C THR A 18 13.98 14.67 24.14
N GLU A 19 14.45 14.89 22.92
CA GLU A 19 15.64 15.69 22.65
C GLU A 19 15.33 16.82 21.66
N PRO A 20 15.83 18.04 21.88
CA PRO A 20 15.83 19.04 20.81
C PRO A 20 16.76 18.58 19.68
N VAL A 21 16.63 19.21 18.50
CA VAL A 21 17.68 19.11 17.49
C VAL A 21 18.91 19.83 18.03
N PRO A 22 20.09 19.19 18.10
CA PRO A 22 21.28 19.83 18.65
C PRO A 22 21.83 20.92 17.71
N ASP A 23 22.49 21.92 18.28
CA ASP A 23 23.18 22.96 17.50
C ASP A 23 24.29 22.37 16.63
N ASP A 24 25.06 21.42 17.19
CA ASP A 24 26.01 20.61 16.45
C ASP A 24 25.37 19.28 16.01
N LEU A 25 24.93 19.25 14.75
CA LEU A 25 24.31 18.08 14.14
C LEU A 25 25.24 16.87 14.02
N THR A 26 26.56 17.02 14.11
CA THR A 26 27.49 15.87 14.10
C THR A 26 27.36 15.02 15.36
N GLN A 27 26.80 15.59 16.43
CA GLN A 27 26.50 14.91 17.70
C GLN A 27 25.02 14.48 17.78
N ALA A 28 24.28 14.54 16.68
CA ALA A 28 22.88 14.16 16.66
C ALA A 28 22.70 12.67 16.99
N SER A 29 21.95 12.40 18.06
CA SER A 29 21.53 11.06 18.44
C SER A 29 20.79 10.36 17.28
N SER A 30 21.20 9.13 16.98
CA SER A 30 20.43 8.21 16.15
C SER A 30 19.18 7.71 16.89
N HIS A 31 18.30 7.02 16.17
CA HIS A 31 17.15 6.33 16.78
C HIS A 31 17.60 5.26 17.79
N ALA A 32 18.75 4.60 17.59
CA ALA A 32 19.29 3.64 18.57
C ALA A 32 19.81 4.31 19.84
N ASP A 33 20.42 5.50 19.70
CA ASP A 33 20.90 6.28 20.85
C ASP A 33 19.73 6.77 21.71
N ILE A 34 18.67 7.30 21.08
CA ILE A 34 17.49 7.80 21.80
C ILE A 34 16.76 6.64 22.51
N ALA A 35 16.58 5.50 21.83
CA ALA A 35 15.99 4.30 22.44
C ALA A 35 16.81 3.79 23.63
N ALA A 36 18.14 3.80 23.53
CA ALA A 36 19.03 3.42 24.62
C ALA A 36 18.96 4.37 25.82
N LYS A 37 18.84 5.68 25.60
CA LYS A 37 18.64 6.64 26.70
C LYS A 37 17.31 6.40 27.41
N ALA A 38 16.24 6.12 26.67
CA ALA A 38 14.96 5.74 27.28
C ALA A 38 15.06 4.41 28.05
N ALA A 39 15.75 3.42 27.51
CA ALA A 39 16.02 2.16 28.20
C ALA A 39 16.81 2.36 29.50
N ALA A 40 17.84 3.20 29.49
CA ALA A 40 18.61 3.53 30.69
C ALA A 40 17.74 4.19 31.77
N LEU A 41 16.80 5.06 31.39
CA LEU A 41 15.83 5.65 32.32
C LEU A 41 14.86 4.60 32.88
N ALA A 42 14.42 3.62 32.08
CA ALA A 42 13.57 2.53 32.56
C ALA A 42 14.30 1.65 33.60
N LEU A 43 15.58 1.37 33.38
CA LEU A 43 16.43 0.69 34.36
C LEU A 43 16.59 1.52 35.65
N GLN A 44 16.81 2.83 35.52
CA GLN A 44 16.92 3.74 36.65
C GLN A 44 15.62 3.81 37.46
N ASP A 45 14.46 3.85 36.79
CA ASP A 45 13.16 3.89 37.44
C ASP A 45 12.86 2.61 38.23
N ALA A 46 13.26 1.44 37.73
CA ALA A 46 13.15 0.18 38.46
C ALA A 46 14.04 0.14 39.72
N GLY A 47 15.15 0.89 39.73
CA GLY A 47 15.91 1.23 40.95
C GLY A 47 16.78 0.12 41.55
N ALA A 48 16.96 -1.01 40.86
CA ALA A 48 17.79 -2.12 41.30
C ALA A 48 19.16 -2.17 40.57
N ALA A 49 20.16 -2.78 41.22
CA ALA A 49 21.49 -2.95 40.66
C ALA A 49 21.53 -4.09 39.61
N ASN A 50 22.47 -4.02 38.67
CA ASN A 50 22.77 -5.07 37.67
C ASN A 50 21.59 -5.48 36.76
N LEU A 51 20.56 -4.64 36.63
CA LEU A 51 19.39 -4.94 35.80
C LEU A 51 19.75 -5.13 34.32
N ALA A 52 20.69 -4.33 33.78
CA ALA A 52 21.11 -4.45 32.38
C ALA A 52 21.69 -5.84 32.06
N GLU A 53 22.49 -6.39 32.97
CA GLU A 53 23.10 -7.72 32.81
C GLU A 53 22.06 -8.85 32.90
N ALA A 54 20.96 -8.61 33.63
CA ALA A 54 19.89 -9.58 33.81
C ALA A 54 18.89 -9.62 32.64
N ILE A 55 18.90 -8.64 31.73
CA ILE A 55 17.98 -8.62 30.58
C ILE A 55 18.29 -9.82 29.67
N ASP A 56 17.31 -10.71 29.51
CA ASP A 56 17.42 -11.87 28.61
C ASP A 56 16.71 -11.67 27.28
N VAL A 57 15.77 -10.72 27.19
CA VAL A 57 15.09 -10.34 25.94
C VAL A 57 15.05 -8.83 25.74
N VAL A 58 15.39 -8.38 24.53
CA VAL A 58 15.10 -7.01 24.07
C VAL A 58 14.16 -7.08 22.87
N ALA A 59 12.97 -6.50 23.01
CA ALA A 59 12.02 -6.39 21.91
C ALA A 59 11.79 -4.92 21.55
N ALA A 60 12.05 -4.58 20.29
CA ALA A 60 11.94 -3.21 19.82
C ALA A 60 10.79 -3.03 18.83
N VAL A 61 10.11 -1.89 18.92
CA VAL A 61 9.14 -1.48 17.90
C VAL A 61 9.86 -0.92 16.68
N ARG A 62 9.28 -1.16 15.50
CA ARG A 62 9.86 -0.72 14.24
C ARG A 62 9.90 0.80 14.11
N THR A 63 11.04 1.34 13.70
CA THR A 63 11.16 2.77 13.41
C THR A 63 10.49 3.13 12.09
N PHE A 64 10.07 4.39 11.92
CA PHE A 64 9.55 4.88 10.65
C PHE A 64 10.58 4.83 9.53
N ALA A 65 11.87 4.99 9.87
CA ALA A 65 12.98 4.85 8.93
C ALA A 65 13.06 3.47 8.25
N ASP A 66 12.44 2.44 8.84
CA ASP A 66 12.41 1.08 8.30
C ASP A 66 10.97 0.53 8.10
N SER A 67 9.96 1.40 8.27
CA SER A 67 8.55 1.00 8.13
C SER A 67 8.10 0.89 6.67
N PHE A 68 8.74 1.60 5.74
CA PHE A 68 8.40 1.58 4.31
C PHE A 68 9.66 1.57 3.44
N PRO A 69 9.67 0.87 2.28
CA PRO A 69 10.82 0.84 1.38
C PRO A 69 11.34 2.22 0.95
N MET A 70 10.45 3.22 0.88
CA MET A 70 10.77 4.59 0.48
C MET A 70 11.17 5.51 1.65
N SER A 71 11.07 5.03 2.90
CA SER A 71 11.32 5.83 4.12
C SER A 71 12.74 5.71 4.66
N ASN A 72 13.68 5.18 3.87
CA ASN A 72 15.05 4.88 4.30
C ASN A 72 15.73 6.10 4.92
N CYS A 73 16.37 5.89 6.08
CA CYS A 73 17.26 6.88 6.66
C CYS A 73 18.49 7.07 5.76
N PRO A 74 18.79 8.29 5.28
CA PRO A 74 19.93 8.54 4.40
C PRO A 74 21.29 8.36 5.08
N PHE A 75 21.31 8.22 6.42
CA PHE A 75 22.51 8.07 7.23
C PHE A 75 22.77 6.62 7.66
N GLY A 76 21.91 5.70 7.23
CA GLY A 76 21.96 4.31 7.67
C GLY A 76 21.25 4.05 8.98
N MET A 77 21.30 2.79 9.39
CA MET A 77 20.78 2.28 10.65
C MET A 77 21.49 0.98 11.02
N PRO A 78 21.39 0.53 12.29
CA PRO A 78 21.85 -0.79 12.67
C PRO A 78 21.10 -1.90 11.94
N ASP A 79 21.80 -2.93 11.48
CA ASP A 79 21.19 -4.14 10.92
C ASP A 79 20.39 -4.95 11.97
N ASN A 80 20.73 -4.77 13.25
CA ASN A 80 20.06 -5.35 14.40
C ASN A 80 19.75 -4.27 15.46
N PHE A 81 18.69 -3.50 15.19
CA PHE A 81 18.26 -2.38 16.04
C PHE A 81 18.08 -2.74 17.53
N PRO A 82 17.38 -3.83 17.93
CA PRO A 82 17.22 -4.15 19.35
C PRO A 82 18.57 -4.44 20.05
N ARG A 83 19.51 -5.12 19.39
CA ARG A 83 20.84 -5.36 19.96
C ARG A 83 21.71 -4.11 20.00
N ALA A 84 21.55 -3.21 19.03
CA ALA A 84 22.23 -1.92 19.04
C ALA A 84 21.83 -1.10 20.27
N VAL A 85 20.55 -1.16 20.68
CA VAL A 85 20.06 -0.57 21.92
C VAL A 85 20.64 -1.30 23.14
N ALA A 86 20.58 -2.64 23.15
CA ALA A 86 21.11 -3.45 24.25
C ALA A 86 22.59 -3.16 24.55
N ARG A 87 23.42 -3.09 23.50
CA ARG A 87 24.85 -2.80 23.60
C ARG A 87 25.13 -1.46 24.30
N ARG A 88 24.34 -0.43 24.02
CA ARG A 88 24.50 0.92 24.59
C ARG A 88 24.20 0.98 26.09
N ILE A 89 23.35 0.10 26.58
CA ILE A 89 23.03 -0.03 28.02
C ILE A 89 23.84 -1.13 28.70
N ASN A 90 24.84 -1.71 28.03
CA ASN A 90 25.63 -2.85 28.49
C ASN A 90 24.82 -4.12 28.80
N ALA A 91 23.72 -4.34 28.07
CA ALA A 91 22.93 -5.57 28.14
C ALA A 91 23.37 -6.58 27.06
N THR A 92 23.26 -7.88 27.37
CA THR A 92 23.63 -8.98 26.45
C THR A 92 22.48 -9.99 26.31
N PRO A 93 21.34 -9.59 25.74
CA PRO A 93 20.14 -10.42 25.72
C PRO A 93 20.33 -11.70 24.89
N LYS A 94 19.71 -12.78 25.35
CA LYS A 94 19.64 -14.05 24.63
C LYS A 94 18.81 -13.89 23.35
N GLN A 95 17.69 -13.16 23.45
CA GLN A 95 16.77 -12.94 22.33
C GLN A 95 16.62 -11.46 21.99
N ALA A 96 16.58 -11.17 20.69
CA ALA A 96 16.25 -9.85 20.15
C ALA A 96 15.08 -9.98 19.18
N VAL A 97 14.03 -9.17 19.39
CA VAL A 97 12.82 -9.15 18.55
C VAL A 97 12.65 -7.77 17.94
N TYR A 98 12.35 -7.71 16.65
CA TYR A 98 12.01 -6.47 15.97
C TYR A 98 10.64 -6.58 15.30
N GLU A 99 9.68 -5.86 15.87
CA GLU A 99 8.25 -6.03 15.61
C GLU A 99 7.81 -5.50 14.23
N ILE A 100 6.60 -5.87 13.83
CA ILE A 100 5.90 -5.31 12.65
C ILE A 100 5.60 -3.81 12.83
N VAL A 101 5.27 -3.14 11.73
CA VAL A 101 4.86 -1.72 11.73
C VAL A 101 3.53 -1.56 12.46
N GLY A 102 3.38 -0.47 13.21
CA GLY A 102 2.09 0.06 13.68
C GLY A 102 2.13 0.56 15.12
N GLY A 103 1.37 1.63 15.39
CA GLY A 103 1.28 2.27 16.70
C GLY A 103 0.68 1.40 17.81
N GLN A 104 0.02 0.28 17.47
CA GLN A 104 -0.46 -0.69 18.46
C GLN A 104 0.67 -1.56 19.04
N SER A 105 1.81 -1.64 18.37
CA SER A 105 2.89 -2.59 18.68
C SER A 105 3.42 -2.54 20.12
N PRO A 106 3.56 -1.37 20.81
CA PRO A 106 4.01 -1.36 22.20
C PRO A 106 3.10 -2.16 23.14
N GLN A 107 1.78 -1.97 23.02
CA GLN A 107 0.79 -2.65 23.87
C GLN A 107 0.71 -4.15 23.54
N LYS A 108 0.74 -4.50 22.25
CA LYS A 108 0.79 -5.90 21.80
C LYS A 108 2.01 -6.63 22.36
N LEU A 109 3.19 -6.04 22.24
CA LEU A 109 4.43 -6.63 22.74
C LEU A 109 4.38 -6.82 24.25
N LEU A 110 3.81 -5.85 24.98
CA LEU A 110 3.65 -5.98 26.43
C LEU A 110 2.77 -7.18 26.79
N GLY A 111 1.60 -7.33 26.15
CA GLY A 111 0.75 -8.52 26.34
C GLY A 111 1.48 -9.82 26.05
N GLU A 112 2.13 -9.92 24.88
CA GLU A 112 2.89 -11.10 24.45
C GLU A 112 3.99 -11.48 25.46
N PHE A 113 4.77 -10.50 25.93
CA PHE A 113 5.85 -10.79 26.87
C PHE A 113 5.38 -11.02 28.30
N PHE A 114 4.20 -10.53 28.69
CA PHE A 114 3.56 -10.96 29.93
C PHE A 114 3.21 -12.45 29.88
N GLU A 115 2.68 -12.96 28.76
CA GLU A 115 2.41 -14.40 28.59
C GLU A 115 3.70 -15.23 28.70
N LYS A 116 4.76 -14.82 28.00
CA LYS A 116 6.06 -15.51 28.00
C LYS A 116 6.74 -15.50 29.38
N LEU A 117 6.67 -14.38 30.10
CA LEU A 117 7.16 -14.28 31.48
C LEU A 117 6.40 -15.23 32.41
N ASN A 118 5.07 -15.25 32.33
CA ASN A 118 4.23 -16.16 33.12
C ASN A 118 4.48 -17.64 32.80
N ALA A 119 4.76 -17.96 31.54
CA ALA A 119 5.12 -19.30 31.09
C ALA A 119 6.55 -19.72 31.50
N GLY A 120 7.39 -18.78 31.94
CA GLY A 120 8.80 -19.01 32.29
C GLY A 120 9.71 -19.15 31.07
N GLU A 121 9.32 -18.60 29.91
CA GLU A 121 10.13 -18.59 28.69
C GLU A 121 11.23 -17.51 28.71
N CYS A 122 11.03 -16.47 29.52
CA CYS A 122 12.00 -15.40 29.80
C CYS A 122 11.86 -14.90 31.25
N GLU A 123 12.82 -14.11 31.71
CA GLU A 123 12.88 -13.62 33.09
C GLU A 123 12.85 -12.09 33.22
N LEU A 124 13.52 -11.36 32.32
CA LEU A 124 13.59 -9.89 32.36
C LEU A 124 13.63 -9.31 30.93
N VAL A 125 12.54 -8.68 30.55
CA VAL A 125 12.31 -8.19 29.19
C VAL A 125 12.40 -6.67 29.15
N LEU A 126 13.17 -6.14 28.19
CA LEU A 126 13.16 -4.72 27.83
C LEU A 126 12.36 -4.53 26.54
N LEU A 127 11.28 -3.76 26.61
CA LEU A 127 10.61 -3.21 25.44
C LEU A 127 11.15 -1.81 25.14
N THR A 128 11.39 -1.46 23.88
CA THR A 128 11.95 -0.15 23.53
C THR A 128 11.57 0.33 22.13
N GLY A 129 11.64 1.64 21.92
CA GLY A 129 11.51 2.25 20.60
C GLY A 129 11.87 3.71 20.63
N ALA A 130 12.22 4.25 19.45
CA ALA A 130 12.46 5.68 19.29
C ALA A 130 12.38 6.12 17.84
N GLU A 131 12.19 7.43 17.66
CA GLU A 131 12.32 8.13 16.40
C GLU A 131 13.34 9.26 16.52
N ALA A 132 14.09 9.51 15.44
CA ALA A 132 15.07 10.60 15.31
C ALA A 132 14.77 11.47 14.08
N ILE A 133 13.50 11.58 13.69
CA ILE A 133 13.06 12.20 12.43
C ILE A 133 13.42 13.69 12.40
N ALA A 134 13.37 14.38 13.54
CA ALA A 134 13.77 15.79 13.59
C ALA A 134 15.27 15.95 13.25
N ASN A 135 16.13 15.11 13.82
CA ASN A 135 17.56 15.06 13.50
C ASN A 135 17.79 14.70 12.03
N ILE A 136 17.10 13.69 11.51
CA ILE A 136 17.23 13.26 10.11
C ILE A 136 16.90 14.42 9.16
N ARG A 137 15.78 15.12 9.39
CA ARG A 137 15.34 16.27 8.58
C ARG A 137 16.28 17.46 8.70
N ALA A 138 16.84 17.71 9.88
CA ALA A 138 17.78 18.82 10.09
C ALA A 138 19.12 18.55 9.36
N ALA A 139 19.74 17.39 9.59
CA ALA A 139 20.99 16.99 8.94
C ALA A 139 20.87 16.93 7.41
N SER A 140 19.77 16.38 6.89
CA SER A 140 19.54 16.29 5.44
C SER A 140 19.43 17.68 4.80
N ARG A 141 18.70 18.61 5.44
CA ARG A 141 18.55 19.98 4.92
C ARG A 141 19.86 20.77 4.94
N GLN A 142 20.72 20.53 5.92
CA GLN A 142 22.01 21.21 6.05
C GLN A 142 23.16 20.49 5.33
N GLY A 143 22.90 19.33 4.71
CA GLY A 143 23.93 18.54 4.03
C GLY A 143 24.98 17.95 4.97
N VAL A 144 24.65 17.78 6.26
CA VAL A 144 25.56 17.19 7.26
C VAL A 144 25.68 15.69 6.99
N LYS A 145 26.92 15.20 6.95
CA LYS A 145 27.20 13.78 6.77
C LYS A 145 27.22 13.08 8.13
N LEU A 146 26.24 12.22 8.35
CA LEU A 146 26.18 11.32 9.50
C LEU A 146 26.38 9.88 9.02
N ASN A 147 26.83 9.02 9.93
CA ASN A 147 26.89 7.58 9.71
C ASN A 147 26.33 6.86 10.95
N TRP A 148 25.15 6.28 10.79
CA TRP A 148 24.44 5.49 11.79
C TRP A 148 24.36 4.01 11.37
N HIS A 149 25.12 3.58 10.37
CA HIS A 149 25.29 2.17 10.06
C HIS A 149 26.07 1.48 11.17
N GLU A 150 25.50 0.40 11.66
CA GLU A 150 26.15 -0.51 12.62
C GLU A 150 25.87 -1.94 12.17
N GLU A 151 26.91 -2.76 12.16
CA GLU A 151 26.79 -4.21 12.02
C GLU A 151 26.88 -4.81 13.43
N ILE A 152 25.81 -5.44 13.87
CA ILE A 152 25.68 -5.97 15.23
C ILE A 152 25.36 -7.46 15.16
N GLU A 153 26.32 -8.28 15.56
CA GLU A 153 26.19 -9.73 15.60
C GLU A 153 25.13 -10.20 16.62
N GLY A 154 24.60 -11.40 16.39
CA GLY A 154 23.69 -12.11 17.29
C GLY A 154 22.32 -12.38 16.69
N GLN A 155 21.50 -13.16 17.42
CA GLN A 155 20.16 -13.54 16.97
C GLN A 155 19.27 -12.30 16.80
N LEU A 156 18.43 -12.30 15.76
CA LEU A 156 17.36 -11.34 15.52
C LEU A 156 16.13 -12.04 14.96
N GLU A 157 15.00 -11.91 15.65
CA GLU A 157 13.68 -12.25 15.12
C GLU A 157 13.11 -10.99 14.45
N ASN A 158 13.40 -10.80 13.17
CA ASN A 158 12.84 -9.70 12.38
C ASN A 158 11.47 -10.12 11.81
N ARG A 159 10.39 -9.61 12.39
CA ARG A 159 9.00 -9.96 12.00
C ARG A 159 8.54 -9.30 10.69
N GLY A 160 9.42 -8.56 10.02
CA GLY A 160 9.09 -7.83 8.80
C GLY A 160 8.15 -6.65 9.04
N ARG A 161 7.55 -6.13 7.96
CA ARG A 161 6.73 -4.90 8.03
C ARG A 161 5.26 -5.18 8.33
N SER A 162 4.79 -6.38 8.01
CA SER A 162 3.41 -6.83 8.19
C SER A 162 3.39 -8.31 8.58
N ASP A 163 2.36 -8.70 9.29
CA ASP A 163 2.02 -10.08 9.67
C ASP A 163 1.13 -10.79 8.62
N GLY A 164 1.13 -10.28 7.39
CA GLY A 164 0.27 -10.77 6.31
C GLY A 164 -1.07 -10.05 6.21
N ASN A 165 -1.45 -9.21 7.19
CA ASN A 165 -2.61 -8.34 7.02
C ASN A 165 -2.27 -7.17 6.08
N HIS A 166 -2.99 -7.08 4.96
CA HIS A 166 -2.75 -6.05 3.95
C HIS A 166 -3.35 -4.72 4.41
N LEU A 167 -2.54 -3.64 4.40
CA LEU A 167 -3.03 -2.28 4.62
C LEU A 167 -3.48 -1.59 3.32
N LEU A 168 -2.99 -2.09 2.19
CA LEU A 168 -3.22 -1.60 0.84
C LEU A 168 -3.38 -2.80 -0.09
N THR A 169 -4.26 -2.67 -1.07
CA THR A 169 -4.40 -3.57 -2.21
C THR A 169 -4.00 -2.84 -3.48
N ARG A 170 -4.10 -3.52 -4.63
CA ARG A 170 -3.89 -2.90 -5.95
C ARG A 170 -4.80 -1.69 -6.19
N LEU A 171 -6.04 -1.74 -5.70
CA LEU A 171 -7.02 -0.68 -5.93
C LEU A 171 -6.59 0.65 -5.29
N GLU A 172 -6.05 0.63 -4.07
CA GLU A 172 -5.60 1.85 -3.41
C GLU A 172 -4.47 2.53 -4.20
N PHE A 173 -3.53 1.76 -4.75
CA PHE A 173 -2.48 2.29 -5.62
C PHE A 173 -3.05 2.90 -6.91
N GLU A 174 -3.98 2.21 -7.58
CA GLU A 174 -4.62 2.70 -8.81
C GLU A 174 -5.40 4.01 -8.61
N HIS A 175 -5.84 4.30 -7.38
CA HIS A 175 -6.61 5.49 -7.04
C HIS A 175 -5.82 6.51 -6.21
N ASN A 176 -4.48 6.43 -6.21
CA ASN A 176 -3.59 7.36 -5.51
C ASN A 176 -3.84 7.47 -3.99
N LEU A 177 -4.32 6.39 -3.37
CA LEU A 177 -4.55 6.27 -1.94
C LEU A 177 -3.38 5.53 -1.28
N MET A 178 -2.39 6.26 -0.78
CA MET A 178 -1.17 5.65 -0.23
C MET A 178 -0.82 6.15 1.18
N THR A 179 -1.39 7.26 1.62
CA THR A 179 -0.99 7.93 2.86
C THR A 179 -2.02 7.76 3.96
N PRO A 180 -1.61 7.69 5.24
CA PRO A 180 -2.54 7.59 6.37
C PRO A 180 -3.64 8.64 6.33
N MET A 181 -3.25 9.89 6.10
CA MET A 181 -4.13 11.06 6.10
C MET A 181 -5.36 10.86 5.20
N GLN A 182 -5.19 10.22 4.04
CA GLN A 182 -6.29 9.95 3.09
C GLN A 182 -7.30 8.96 3.67
N PHE A 183 -6.85 7.84 4.23
CA PHE A 183 -7.73 6.84 4.83
C PHE A 183 -8.45 7.38 6.06
N TYR A 184 -7.75 8.12 6.92
CA TYR A 184 -8.40 8.80 8.05
C TYR A 184 -9.43 9.81 7.57
N GLY A 185 -9.15 10.59 6.53
CA GLY A 185 -10.12 11.52 5.94
C GLY A 185 -11.37 10.83 5.38
N LEU A 186 -11.20 9.69 4.71
CA LEU A 186 -12.32 8.84 4.25
C LEU A 186 -13.15 8.31 5.44
N MET A 187 -12.51 7.80 6.49
CA MET A 187 -13.23 7.29 7.66
C MET A 187 -13.95 8.42 8.42
N GLU A 188 -13.33 9.58 8.55
CA GLU A 188 -13.89 10.76 9.25
C GLU A 188 -15.13 11.29 8.53
N ASN A 189 -15.08 11.45 7.21
CA ASN A 189 -16.26 11.85 6.44
C ASN A 189 -17.35 10.77 6.43
N ALA A 190 -16.99 9.48 6.47
CA ALA A 190 -17.96 8.40 6.62
C ALA A 190 -18.66 8.48 7.99
N ARG A 191 -17.90 8.68 9.07
CA ARG A 191 -18.43 8.86 10.43
C ARG A 191 -19.36 10.05 10.50
N ARG A 192 -18.97 11.18 9.92
CA ARG A 192 -19.83 12.37 9.82
C ARG A 192 -21.18 12.07 9.16
N LYS A 193 -21.16 11.32 8.06
CA LYS A 193 -22.39 10.86 7.37
C LYS A 193 -23.25 9.99 8.29
N GLU A 194 -22.64 9.02 8.95
CA GLU A 194 -23.33 8.08 9.85
C GLU A 194 -23.97 8.78 11.06
N LEU A 195 -23.37 9.86 11.55
CA LEU A 195 -23.91 10.70 12.63
C LEU A 195 -24.94 11.73 12.14
N GLY A 196 -25.12 11.90 10.82
CA GLY A 196 -26.05 12.87 10.25
C GLY A 196 -25.67 14.33 10.52
N GLN A 197 -24.38 14.62 10.73
CA GLN A 197 -23.89 15.96 11.06
C GLN A 197 -23.45 16.73 9.81
N ASP A 198 -23.75 18.03 9.77
CA ASP A 198 -23.15 18.94 8.79
C ASP A 198 -21.64 19.12 9.05
N LEU A 199 -20.92 19.68 8.07
CA LEU A 199 -19.47 19.81 8.14
C LEU A 199 -19.01 20.73 9.27
N ALA A 200 -19.70 21.86 9.50
CA ALA A 200 -19.30 22.84 10.51
C ALA A 200 -19.49 22.28 11.93
N THR A 201 -20.64 21.66 12.20
CA THR A 201 -20.92 20.97 13.46
C THR A 201 -19.91 19.86 13.73
N TYR A 202 -19.58 19.06 12.71
CA TYR A 202 -18.60 17.98 12.85
C TYR A 202 -17.17 18.49 13.08
N GLN A 203 -16.77 19.57 12.39
CA GLN A 203 -15.48 20.21 12.60
C GLN A 203 -15.35 20.73 14.04
N GLN A 204 -16.36 21.44 14.53
CA GLN A 204 -16.38 21.89 15.92
C GLN A 204 -16.20 20.72 16.90
N ALA A 205 -16.92 19.61 16.69
CA ALA A 205 -16.77 18.41 17.52
C ALA A 205 -15.35 17.80 17.46
N MET A 206 -14.68 17.81 16.30
CA MET A 206 -13.28 17.39 16.20
C MET A 206 -12.34 18.30 17.02
N GLY A 207 -12.57 19.61 16.98
CA GLY A 207 -11.82 20.59 17.78
C GLY A 207 -12.01 20.36 19.28
N GLU A 208 -13.25 20.13 19.71
CA GLU A 208 -13.60 19.89 21.12
C GLU A 208 -12.98 18.61 21.67
N VAL A 209 -12.87 17.55 20.85
CA VAL A 209 -12.20 16.31 21.26
C VAL A 209 -10.70 16.51 21.49
N PHE A 210 -10.04 17.41 20.75
CA PHE A 210 -8.59 17.61 20.84
C PHE A 210 -8.16 18.79 21.72
N ALA A 211 -9.02 19.78 21.98
CA ALA A 211 -8.65 20.91 22.83
C ALA A 211 -8.09 20.47 24.21
N PRO A 212 -8.72 19.50 24.94
CA PRO A 212 -8.18 18.99 26.21
C PRO A 212 -6.81 18.31 26.07
N PHE A 213 -6.53 17.66 24.94
CA PHE A 213 -5.21 17.03 24.70
C PHE A 213 -4.10 18.08 24.67
N THR A 214 -4.38 19.28 24.16
CA THR A 214 -3.40 20.38 24.12
C THR A 214 -3.05 20.90 25.50
N GLU A 215 -3.99 20.82 26.46
CA GLU A 215 -3.78 21.26 27.84
C GLU A 215 -2.86 20.29 28.59
N VAL A 216 -3.06 18.98 28.37
CA VAL A 216 -2.18 17.94 28.91
C VAL A 216 -0.79 18.06 28.28
N ALA A 217 -0.69 18.23 26.96
CA ALA A 217 0.58 18.38 26.26
C ALA A 217 1.38 19.61 26.73
N GLU A 218 0.71 20.74 26.97
CA GLU A 218 1.35 21.96 27.46
C GLU A 218 2.02 21.77 28.84
N GLN A 219 1.44 20.92 29.69
CA GLN A 219 1.96 20.63 31.02
C GLN A 219 2.97 19.48 31.04
N ASN A 220 3.00 18.65 30.00
CA ASN A 220 3.95 17.54 29.91
C ASN A 220 5.34 18.02 29.45
N PRO A 221 6.39 17.91 30.29
CA PRO A 221 7.74 18.40 29.97
C PRO A 221 8.42 17.63 28.82
N LEU A 222 7.90 16.46 28.44
CA LEU A 222 8.39 15.65 27.33
C LEU A 222 7.73 16.02 25.99
N SER A 223 6.75 16.92 25.98
CA SER A 223 6.12 17.40 24.76
C SER A 223 7.09 18.21 23.90
N MET A 224 7.17 17.88 22.61
CA MET A 224 7.97 18.64 21.63
C MET A 224 7.24 19.85 21.05
N PHE A 225 5.90 19.87 21.12
CA PHE A 225 5.08 20.95 20.57
C PHE A 225 4.06 21.47 21.60
N PRO A 226 4.48 21.84 22.83
CA PRO A 226 3.58 22.29 23.88
C PRO A 226 2.99 23.65 23.52
N LYS A 227 1.75 23.62 23.02
CA LYS A 227 0.95 24.82 22.83
C LYS A 227 -0.51 24.45 23.04
N ARG A 228 -1.17 25.19 23.93
CA ARG A 228 -2.63 25.12 24.12
C ARG A 228 -3.36 25.77 22.95
N TYR A 229 -4.47 25.15 22.56
CA TYR A 229 -5.38 25.66 21.53
C TYR A 229 -6.83 25.51 21.99
N SER A 230 -7.68 26.46 21.62
CA SER A 230 -9.13 26.25 21.68
C SER A 230 -9.61 25.31 20.56
N ALA A 231 -10.82 24.76 20.72
CA ALA A 231 -11.46 23.95 19.68
C ALA A 231 -11.59 24.73 18.36
N GLU A 232 -11.97 26.01 18.44
CA GLU A 232 -12.09 26.90 17.29
C GLU A 232 -10.74 27.14 16.61
N GLU A 233 -9.67 27.38 17.38
CA GLU A 233 -8.32 27.60 16.83
C GLU A 233 -7.79 26.35 16.09
N LEU A 234 -8.08 25.15 16.60
CA LEU A 234 -7.67 23.89 15.97
C LEU A 234 -8.31 23.73 14.60
N MET A 235 -9.57 24.14 14.45
CA MET A 235 -10.36 23.95 13.22
C MET A 235 -10.25 25.11 12.23
N THR A 236 -9.93 26.31 12.71
CA THR A 236 -9.83 27.50 11.86
C THR A 236 -8.71 27.35 10.84
N VAL A 237 -9.09 27.28 9.56
CA VAL A 237 -8.16 27.20 8.45
C VAL A 237 -7.45 28.54 8.25
N THR A 238 -6.13 28.52 8.34
CA THR A 238 -5.27 29.68 8.09
C THR A 238 -4.09 29.27 7.20
N GLU A 239 -3.23 30.20 6.80
CA GLU A 239 -2.00 29.86 6.07
C GLU A 239 -1.10 28.88 6.86
N LYS A 240 -1.02 29.06 8.19
CA LYS A 240 -0.26 28.20 9.10
C LYS A 240 -1.00 26.90 9.42
N ASN A 241 -2.33 26.96 9.56
CA ASN A 241 -3.22 25.84 9.85
C ASN A 241 -4.03 25.40 8.62
N ARG A 242 -3.36 25.29 7.48
CA ARG A 242 -4.00 24.93 6.21
C ARG A 242 -4.54 23.49 6.23
N LEU A 243 -5.53 23.21 5.40
CA LEU A 243 -5.92 21.84 5.07
C LEU A 243 -4.75 21.10 4.41
N LEU A 244 -4.51 19.87 4.86
CA LEU A 244 -3.61 18.93 4.20
C LEU A 244 -4.40 17.85 3.47
N VAL A 245 -5.47 17.40 4.12
CA VAL A 245 -6.46 16.47 3.58
C VAL A 245 -7.83 16.87 4.16
N SER A 246 -8.93 16.71 3.44
CA SER A 246 -10.26 16.93 4.02
C SER A 246 -10.64 15.77 4.96
N PRO A 247 -11.16 16.02 6.18
CA PRO A 247 -11.55 17.34 6.73
C PRO A 247 -10.50 18.00 7.65
N TYR A 248 -9.26 17.53 7.64
CA TYR A 248 -8.22 17.87 8.62
C TYR A 248 -7.36 19.10 8.27
N PRO A 249 -7.41 20.16 9.10
CA PRO A 249 -6.36 21.16 9.11
C PRO A 249 -5.08 20.60 9.76
N LYS A 250 -3.95 21.22 9.47
CA LYS A 250 -2.62 20.76 9.92
C LYS A 250 -2.52 20.55 11.44
N ALA A 251 -3.21 21.35 12.25
CA ALA A 251 -3.06 21.35 13.71
C ALA A 251 -3.50 20.06 14.40
N VAL A 252 -4.43 19.31 13.79
CA VAL A 252 -4.99 18.06 14.36
C VAL A 252 -4.39 16.79 13.76
N ILE A 253 -3.29 16.93 13.03
CA ILE A 253 -2.57 15.80 12.42
C ILE A 253 -1.30 15.55 13.22
N ALA A 254 -1.00 14.27 13.50
CA ALA A 254 0.22 13.85 14.18
C ALA A 254 1.48 14.52 13.61
N LYS A 255 2.36 14.99 14.51
CA LYS A 255 3.62 15.64 14.13
C LYS A 255 4.78 14.66 14.31
N ASP A 256 5.22 14.07 13.21
CA ASP A 256 6.27 13.05 13.17
C ASP A 256 7.70 13.60 13.27
N GLY A 257 7.90 14.91 13.17
CA GLY A 257 9.21 15.57 13.21
C GLY A 257 9.80 15.63 14.62
N VAL A 258 9.98 14.48 15.27
CA VAL A 258 10.37 14.36 16.67
C VAL A 258 11.71 13.63 16.85
N ASN A 259 12.34 13.86 18.01
CA ASN A 259 13.37 13.02 18.58
C ASN A 259 12.86 12.52 19.93
N GLN A 260 12.23 11.35 19.94
CA GLN A 260 11.51 10.83 21.10
C GLN A 260 11.71 9.32 21.22
N GLY A 261 11.89 8.83 22.44
CA GLY A 261 11.99 7.40 22.72
C GLY A 261 11.35 7.03 24.04
N ALA A 262 10.93 5.77 24.14
CA ALA A 262 10.37 5.19 25.35
C ALA A 262 10.85 3.75 25.53
N ALA A 263 10.82 3.29 26.77
CA ALA A 263 11.15 1.92 27.13
C ALA A 263 10.38 1.45 28.36
N LEU A 264 10.12 0.14 28.42
CA LEU A 264 9.41 -0.54 29.49
C LEU A 264 10.22 -1.77 29.94
N LEU A 265 10.39 -1.95 31.25
CA LEU A 265 11.09 -3.09 31.84
C LEU A 265 10.06 -4.02 32.51
N LEU A 266 9.98 -5.26 32.03
CA LEU A 266 8.99 -6.25 32.44
C LEU A 266 9.67 -7.46 33.09
N THR A 267 9.08 -8.00 34.15
CA THR A 267 9.60 -9.20 34.82
C THR A 267 8.48 -9.93 35.57
N THR A 268 8.81 -10.98 36.31
CA THR A 268 7.87 -11.66 37.21
C THR A 268 8.04 -11.17 38.65
N VAL A 269 7.02 -11.33 39.49
CA VAL A 269 7.09 -11.02 40.92
C VAL A 269 8.26 -11.73 41.62
N ALA A 270 8.52 -12.99 41.30
CA ALA A 270 9.65 -13.75 41.85
C ALA A 270 10.99 -13.10 41.47
N LYS A 271 11.18 -12.78 40.19
CA LYS A 271 12.41 -12.18 39.70
C LYS A 271 12.61 -10.74 40.18
N ALA A 272 11.53 -9.96 40.30
CA ALA A 272 11.58 -8.64 40.91
C ALA A 272 12.05 -8.68 42.37
N ARG A 273 11.57 -9.65 43.15
CA ARG A 273 12.03 -9.88 44.53
C ARG A 273 13.48 -10.32 44.59
N GLU A 274 13.90 -11.23 43.70
CA GLU A 274 15.30 -11.67 43.58
C GLU A 274 16.24 -10.48 43.31
N LEU A 275 15.84 -9.59 42.40
CA LEU A 275 16.62 -8.42 42.01
C LEU A 275 16.50 -7.24 43.00
N GLY A 276 15.62 -7.33 44.00
CA GLY A 276 15.42 -6.27 44.99
C GLY A 276 14.66 -5.05 44.48
N ILE A 277 13.81 -5.21 43.46
CA ILE A 277 12.93 -4.14 42.96
C ILE A 277 11.79 -3.92 43.97
N ALA A 278 11.61 -2.66 44.39
CA ALA A 278 10.60 -2.30 45.38
C ALA A 278 9.15 -2.51 44.88
N GLU A 279 8.25 -2.99 45.74
CA GLU A 279 6.88 -3.33 45.37
C GLU A 279 6.03 -2.11 44.94
N ASP A 280 6.41 -0.89 45.35
CA ASP A 280 5.76 0.36 44.93
C ASP A 280 6.03 0.71 43.46
N LYS A 281 6.98 0.03 42.81
CA LYS A 281 7.22 0.11 41.37
C LYS A 281 6.33 -0.81 40.55
N TRP A 282 5.67 -1.78 41.16
CA TRP A 282 5.02 -2.85 40.40
C TRP A 282 3.68 -2.39 39.84
N LEU A 283 3.52 -2.56 38.53
CA LEU A 283 2.26 -2.36 37.83
C LEU A 283 1.82 -3.67 37.17
N TYR A 284 0.56 -4.04 37.39
CA TYR A 284 -0.04 -5.27 36.88
C TYR A 284 -0.89 -4.96 35.65
N LEU A 285 -0.87 -5.88 34.67
CA LEU A 285 -1.78 -5.88 33.54
C LEU A 285 -2.98 -6.77 33.88
N HIS A 286 -4.16 -6.16 34.07
CA HIS A 286 -5.38 -6.85 34.48
C HIS A 286 -6.16 -7.43 33.30
N GLY A 287 -6.01 -6.86 32.11
CA GLY A 287 -6.63 -7.37 30.89
C GLY A 287 -6.02 -6.72 29.65
N TYR A 288 -5.95 -7.45 28.55
CA TYR A 288 -5.52 -6.92 27.26
C TYR A 288 -6.22 -7.62 26.12
N THR A 289 -6.31 -6.94 24.98
CA THR A 289 -6.91 -7.51 23.76
C THR A 289 -6.29 -6.88 22.53
N ASP A 290 -6.05 -7.72 21.53
CA ASP A 290 -5.42 -7.40 20.26
C ASP A 290 -6.31 -7.86 19.10
N THR A 291 -6.81 -6.93 18.30
CA THR A 291 -7.68 -7.23 17.15
C THR A 291 -7.24 -6.47 15.90
N LYS A 292 -7.71 -6.93 14.75
CA LYS A 292 -7.35 -6.39 13.44
C LYS A 292 -8.60 -6.23 12.59
N GLU A 293 -8.66 -5.10 11.91
CA GLU A 293 -9.64 -4.81 10.87
C GLU A 293 -9.19 -5.37 9.51
N ARG A 294 -10.16 -5.46 8.61
CA ARG A 294 -9.93 -5.72 7.18
C ARG A 294 -9.46 -4.47 6.44
N VAL A 295 -9.11 -4.65 5.17
CA VAL A 295 -8.90 -3.53 4.23
C VAL A 295 -10.17 -2.70 4.09
N MET A 296 -10.01 -1.41 3.80
CA MET A 296 -11.05 -0.39 3.97
C MET A 296 -12.35 -0.70 3.20
N LEU A 297 -12.30 -1.14 1.95
CA LEU A 297 -13.52 -1.46 1.18
C LEU A 297 -14.32 -2.64 1.75
N GLU A 298 -13.65 -3.57 2.44
CA GLU A 298 -14.26 -4.77 3.03
C GLU A 298 -14.87 -4.52 4.41
N ARG A 299 -14.65 -3.34 5.01
CA ARG A 299 -15.24 -2.99 6.32
C ARG A 299 -16.72 -2.69 6.15
N PRO A 300 -17.66 -3.34 6.87
CA PRO A 300 -19.09 -3.08 6.69
C PRO A 300 -19.45 -1.59 6.83
N LYS A 301 -18.89 -0.95 7.86
CA LYS A 301 -18.99 0.48 8.12
C LYS A 301 -17.62 1.14 7.94
N LEU A 302 -17.61 2.30 7.29
CA LEU A 302 -16.38 3.01 6.98
C LEU A 302 -15.98 4.00 8.08
N GLY A 303 -16.94 4.53 8.85
CA GLY A 303 -16.70 5.47 9.94
C GLY A 303 -16.54 4.84 11.33
N GLN A 304 -16.55 3.51 11.40
CA GLN A 304 -16.51 2.71 12.64
C GLN A 304 -15.54 1.55 12.49
N SER A 305 -14.95 1.09 13.60
CA SER A 305 -14.08 -0.09 13.61
C SER A 305 -14.62 -1.13 14.59
N LYS A 306 -15.05 -2.28 14.06
CA LYS A 306 -15.50 -3.39 14.91
C LYS A 306 -14.31 -3.96 15.68
N ALA A 307 -13.13 -4.01 15.06
CA ALA A 307 -11.92 -4.44 15.74
C ALA A 307 -11.60 -3.52 16.93
N MET A 308 -11.67 -2.19 16.77
CA MET A 308 -11.50 -1.25 17.89
C MET A 308 -12.51 -1.52 19.00
N GLN A 309 -13.78 -1.71 18.65
CA GLN A 309 -14.83 -2.06 19.61
C GLN A 309 -14.47 -3.32 20.40
N GLN A 310 -14.07 -4.38 19.70
CA GLN A 310 -13.74 -5.66 20.31
C GLN A 310 -12.46 -5.58 21.17
N ALA A 311 -11.45 -4.80 20.78
CA ALA A 311 -10.25 -4.61 21.59
C ALA A 311 -10.55 -3.84 22.90
N LEU A 312 -11.29 -2.73 22.83
CA LEU A 312 -11.59 -1.91 24.01
C LEU A 312 -12.49 -2.65 25.00
N LEU A 313 -13.59 -3.24 24.52
CA LEU A 313 -14.52 -3.96 25.39
C LEU A 313 -13.93 -5.29 25.87
N GLY A 314 -13.16 -5.99 25.03
CA GLY A 314 -12.51 -7.24 25.42
C GLY A 314 -11.48 -7.05 26.52
N ALA A 315 -10.67 -5.99 26.47
CA ALA A 315 -9.69 -5.73 27.51
C ALA A 315 -10.34 -5.36 28.85
N LEU A 316 -11.45 -4.59 28.81
CA LEU A 316 -12.26 -4.28 29.98
C LEU A 316 -12.92 -5.54 30.58
N GLU A 317 -13.54 -6.37 29.75
CA GLU A 317 -14.15 -7.64 30.17
C GLU A 317 -13.12 -8.57 30.83
N GLN A 318 -11.95 -8.71 30.22
CA GLN A 318 -10.87 -9.55 30.75
C GLN A 318 -10.29 -9.01 32.05
N ALA A 319 -10.32 -7.70 32.27
CA ALA A 319 -9.96 -7.08 33.54
C ALA A 319 -11.10 -7.13 34.59
N GLY A 320 -12.31 -7.60 34.22
CA GLY A 320 -13.50 -7.52 35.06
C GLY A 320 -13.89 -6.07 35.39
N LYS A 321 -13.77 -5.17 34.41
CA LYS A 321 -14.01 -3.73 34.54
C LYS A 321 -15.03 -3.23 33.52
N HIS A 322 -15.62 -2.10 33.86
CA HIS A 322 -16.35 -1.24 32.94
C HIS A 322 -15.57 0.05 32.70
N SER A 323 -15.97 0.81 31.68
CA SER A 323 -15.36 2.11 31.35
C SER A 323 -15.38 3.08 32.55
N ASP A 324 -16.42 3.04 33.37
CA ASP A 324 -16.57 3.89 34.56
C ASP A 324 -15.59 3.51 35.70
N ASP A 325 -15.04 2.30 35.67
CA ASP A 325 -14.03 1.87 36.64
C ASP A 325 -12.62 2.36 36.29
N ILE A 326 -12.43 2.96 35.10
CA ILE A 326 -11.13 3.47 34.64
C ILE A 326 -11.02 4.96 34.98
N GLN A 327 -10.01 5.32 35.75
CA GLN A 327 -9.76 6.71 36.15
C GLN A 327 -8.83 7.44 35.18
N HIS A 328 -7.91 6.71 34.55
CA HIS A 328 -6.85 7.28 33.71
C HIS A 328 -6.84 6.67 32.31
N PHE A 329 -6.90 7.49 31.28
CA PHE A 329 -6.87 7.01 29.90
C PHE A 329 -5.67 7.58 29.15
N ASP A 330 -5.06 6.76 28.29
CA ASP A 330 -4.26 7.24 27.17
C ASP A 330 -4.73 6.59 25.86
N ILE A 331 -5.55 7.35 25.12
CA ILE A 331 -6.12 6.96 23.84
C ILE A 331 -5.23 7.47 22.71
N TYR A 332 -4.73 6.55 21.87
CA TYR A 332 -4.01 6.89 20.65
C TYR A 332 -4.77 7.92 19.79
N SER A 333 -4.06 8.95 19.31
CA SER A 333 -4.70 10.18 18.84
C SER A 333 -4.04 10.81 17.60
N CYS A 334 -3.61 9.99 16.63
CA CYS A 334 -3.00 10.53 15.40
C CYS A 334 -3.93 11.44 14.60
N PHE A 335 -5.24 11.19 14.69
CA PHE A 335 -6.34 11.94 14.09
C PHE A 335 -7.56 11.90 15.02
N PRO A 336 -8.46 12.91 14.97
CA PRO A 336 -9.65 12.99 15.83
C PRO A 336 -10.55 11.75 15.83
N ILE A 337 -10.86 11.15 14.67
CA ILE A 337 -11.73 9.95 14.58
C ILE A 337 -11.32 8.82 15.52
N VAL A 338 -10.02 8.61 15.73
CA VAL A 338 -9.53 7.52 16.59
C VAL A 338 -10.03 7.73 18.02
N VAL A 339 -9.96 8.97 18.51
CA VAL A 339 -10.42 9.34 19.85
C VAL A 339 -11.95 9.39 19.90
N SER A 340 -12.59 9.99 18.90
CA SER A 340 -14.06 10.09 18.82
C SER A 340 -14.74 8.72 18.78
N GLU A 341 -14.16 7.75 18.08
CA GLU A 341 -14.67 6.37 18.03
C GLU A 341 -14.39 5.63 19.34
N ALA A 342 -13.17 5.70 19.87
CA ALA A 342 -12.84 5.05 21.14
C ALA A 342 -13.73 5.57 22.29
N ARG A 343 -13.96 6.89 22.35
CA ARG A 343 -14.87 7.54 23.30
C ARG A 343 -16.30 6.99 23.16
N GLY A 344 -16.79 6.86 21.93
CA GLY A 344 -18.11 6.31 21.63
C GLY A 344 -18.26 4.84 22.02
N VAL A 345 -17.25 4.01 21.73
CA VAL A 345 -17.19 2.59 22.13
C VAL A 345 -17.21 2.45 23.66
N LEU A 346 -16.45 3.29 24.35
CA LEU A 346 -16.34 3.27 25.81
C LEU A 346 -17.55 3.91 26.51
N GLY A 347 -18.50 4.48 25.76
CA GLY A 347 -19.68 5.14 26.33
C GLY A 347 -19.35 6.40 27.16
N ILE A 348 -18.19 7.02 26.95
CA ILE A 348 -17.76 8.19 27.73
C ILE A 348 -18.49 9.44 27.20
N ALA A 349 -19.13 10.18 28.12
CA ALA A 349 -19.87 11.39 27.79
C ALA A 349 -18.94 12.52 27.32
N ALA A 350 -19.49 13.47 26.56
CA ALA A 350 -18.68 14.58 26.03
C ALA A 350 -18.18 15.54 27.13
N ASP A 351 -18.91 15.65 28.23
CA ASP A 351 -18.63 16.45 29.42
C ASP A 351 -17.94 15.65 30.54
N ASP A 352 -17.51 14.42 30.26
CA ASP A 352 -16.76 13.62 31.22
C ASP A 352 -15.44 14.33 31.60
N PRO A 353 -15.18 14.56 32.89
CA PRO A 353 -14.01 15.33 33.32
C PRO A 353 -12.70 14.55 33.21
N ARG A 354 -12.74 13.23 32.98
CA ARG A 354 -11.55 12.39 32.90
C ARG A 354 -10.78 12.69 31.61
N PRO A 355 -9.48 13.04 31.68
CA PRO A 355 -8.67 13.21 30.48
C PRO A 355 -8.57 11.91 29.68
N LEU A 356 -8.73 12.01 28.36
CA LEU A 356 -8.56 10.87 27.44
C LEU A 356 -7.09 10.63 27.03
N THR A 357 -6.16 11.37 27.63
CA THR A 357 -4.72 11.22 27.42
C THR A 357 -3.94 11.52 28.68
N GLN A 358 -2.83 10.83 28.86
CA GLN A 358 -1.79 11.14 29.86
C GLN A 358 -0.61 11.88 29.23
N THR A 359 -0.38 11.69 27.93
CA THR A 359 0.76 12.28 27.20
C THR A 359 0.44 13.64 26.60
N GLY A 360 -0.80 13.86 26.15
CA GLY A 360 -1.20 15.03 25.39
C GLY A 360 -1.35 14.81 23.88
N GLY A 361 -1.21 13.58 23.39
CA GLY A 361 -1.55 13.21 22.01
C GLY A 361 -0.53 13.55 20.91
N LEU A 362 -0.52 12.74 19.85
CA LEU A 362 0.50 12.83 18.79
C LEU A 362 0.64 14.20 18.09
N PRO A 363 -0.43 15.01 17.90
CA PRO A 363 -0.28 16.34 17.30
C PRO A 363 0.41 17.37 18.20
N PHE A 364 0.46 17.13 19.51
CA PHE A 364 0.87 18.13 20.51
C PHE A 364 2.07 17.67 21.35
N PHE A 365 2.00 16.46 21.92
CA PHE A 365 3.13 15.78 22.55
C PHE A 365 4.28 15.54 21.56
N GLY A 366 3.93 15.19 20.33
CA GLY A 366 4.84 14.65 19.33
C GLY A 366 4.44 13.24 18.93
N GLY A 367 4.64 12.89 17.66
CA GLY A 367 4.25 11.60 17.10
C GLY A 367 5.46 10.74 16.77
N PRO A 368 6.05 9.99 17.73
CA PRO A 368 7.14 9.05 17.48
C PRO A 368 6.63 7.77 16.79
N GLY A 369 5.81 7.97 15.76
CA GLY A 369 5.30 6.94 14.88
C GLY A 369 4.71 5.74 15.62
N ASN A 370 5.34 4.58 15.40
CA ASN A 370 4.91 3.30 15.98
C ASN A 370 5.07 3.24 17.51
N ASN A 371 5.88 4.12 18.10
CA ASN A 371 6.25 4.05 19.52
C ASN A 371 5.38 4.90 20.45
N TYR A 372 4.42 5.68 19.95
CA TYR A 372 3.64 6.61 20.79
C TYR A 372 2.97 5.91 21.98
N THR A 373 2.33 4.75 21.77
CA THR A 373 1.63 4.04 22.86
C THR A 373 2.56 3.64 24.01
N MET A 374 3.87 3.46 23.74
CA MET A 374 4.83 3.18 24.80
C MET A 374 5.01 4.36 25.76
N HIS A 375 4.94 5.59 25.24
CA HIS A 375 4.92 6.81 26.07
C HIS A 375 3.63 6.88 26.88
N GLY A 376 2.49 6.51 26.30
CA GLY A 376 1.20 6.43 27.01
C GLY A 376 1.24 5.46 28.20
N ILE A 377 1.80 4.26 27.99
CA ILE A 377 1.97 3.26 29.05
C ILE A 377 2.93 3.77 30.15
N ALA A 378 4.02 4.43 29.76
CA ALA A 378 4.98 4.99 30.72
C ALA A 378 4.36 6.09 31.60
N GLU A 379 3.60 7.02 31.02
CA GLU A 379 2.87 8.04 31.78
C GLU A 379 1.80 7.42 32.68
N LEU A 380 1.05 6.43 32.19
CA LEU A 380 0.09 5.70 33.03
C LEU A 380 0.78 5.03 34.22
N ALA A 381 1.96 4.42 34.03
CA ALA A 381 2.70 3.84 35.14
C ALA A 381 3.09 4.88 36.19
N HIS A 382 3.52 6.08 35.78
CA HIS A 382 3.80 7.18 36.71
C HIS A 382 2.54 7.66 37.45
N THR A 383 1.41 7.80 36.75
CA THR A 383 0.14 8.23 37.34
C THR A 383 -0.40 7.19 38.33
N LEU A 384 -0.46 5.91 37.95
CA LEU A 384 -1.02 4.82 38.76
C LEU A 384 -0.19 4.50 40.01
N ARG A 385 1.12 4.78 39.99
CA ARG A 385 1.97 4.70 41.20
C ARG A 385 1.73 5.85 42.17
N LYS A 386 1.27 7.01 41.69
CA LYS A 386 0.88 8.17 42.51
C LYS A 386 -0.56 8.09 43.00
N ASP A 387 -1.39 7.28 42.34
CA ASP A 387 -2.79 7.04 42.67
C ASP A 387 -3.04 5.52 42.85
N PRO A 388 -2.50 4.89 43.91
CA PRO A 388 -2.49 3.44 44.02
C PRO A 388 -3.90 2.84 44.10
N GLY A 389 -4.11 1.74 43.36
CA GLY A 389 -5.38 1.02 43.31
C GLY A 389 -6.36 1.51 42.25
N SER A 390 -6.13 2.66 41.62
CA SER A 390 -6.89 3.07 40.44
C SER A 390 -6.50 2.27 39.20
N PHE A 391 -7.31 2.38 38.14
CA PHE A 391 -7.14 1.66 36.89
C PHE A 391 -6.89 2.63 35.74
N GLY A 392 -5.93 2.24 34.90
CA GLY A 392 -5.56 2.96 33.69
C GLY A 392 -5.81 2.13 32.44
N LEU A 393 -6.20 2.78 31.33
CA LEU A 393 -6.36 2.15 30.02
C LEU A 393 -5.40 2.77 29.02
N ALA A 394 -4.51 1.95 28.46
CA ALA A 394 -3.70 2.33 27.30
C ALA A 394 -4.31 1.73 26.04
N TYR A 395 -4.55 2.55 25.02
CA TYR A 395 -5.02 2.10 23.72
C TYR A 395 -4.01 2.46 22.64
N GLY A 396 -3.59 1.45 21.87
CA GLY A 396 -2.72 1.57 20.72
C GLY A 396 -3.46 1.31 19.41
N ASN A 397 -3.21 2.16 18.42
CA ASN A 397 -3.82 2.10 17.09
C ASN A 397 -2.74 2.02 16.00
N GLY A 398 -2.88 1.07 15.10
CA GLY A 398 -1.95 0.81 14.00
C GLY A 398 -2.60 0.90 12.61
N GLY A 399 -1.82 1.36 11.64
CA GLY A 399 -2.29 1.54 10.26
C GLY A 399 -3.37 2.62 10.17
N TRP A 400 -4.45 2.33 9.45
CA TRP A 400 -5.59 3.23 9.25
C TRP A 400 -6.81 2.70 10.03
N MET A 401 -6.71 2.71 11.37
CA MET A 401 -7.62 1.95 12.26
C MET A 401 -7.70 0.48 11.84
N SER A 402 -6.53 -0.10 11.55
CA SER A 402 -6.41 -1.46 11.02
C SER A 402 -6.04 -2.47 12.10
N LYS A 403 -5.40 -2.02 13.17
CA LYS A 403 -4.88 -2.88 14.25
C LYS A 403 -5.07 -2.15 15.57
N HIS A 404 -5.56 -2.87 16.57
CA HIS A 404 -5.98 -2.31 17.85
C HIS A 404 -5.44 -3.18 18.97
N SER A 405 -4.76 -2.55 19.93
CA SER A 405 -4.21 -3.22 21.10
C SER A 405 -4.56 -2.40 22.34
N VAL A 406 -5.18 -3.01 23.34
CA VAL A 406 -5.62 -2.33 24.56
C VAL A 406 -5.05 -3.05 25.77
N GLY A 407 -4.64 -2.31 26.80
CA GLY A 407 -4.23 -2.85 28.10
C GLY A 407 -4.86 -2.09 29.27
N ILE A 408 -5.29 -2.83 30.29
CA ILE A 408 -5.82 -2.30 31.56
C ILE A 408 -4.79 -2.52 32.66
N TYR A 409 -4.38 -1.44 33.32
CA TYR A 409 -3.26 -1.42 34.26
C TYR A 409 -3.68 -0.95 35.64
N SER A 410 -3.06 -1.50 36.69
CA SER A 410 -3.22 -0.99 38.07
C SER A 410 -2.04 -1.43 38.95
N THR A 411 -1.80 -0.71 40.03
CA THR A 411 -0.93 -1.16 41.14
C THR A 411 -1.64 -2.18 42.05
N ALA A 412 -2.97 -2.33 41.93
CA ALA A 412 -3.71 -3.39 42.59
C ALA A 412 -3.20 -4.77 42.13
N PRO A 413 -2.77 -5.66 43.04
CA PRO A 413 -2.22 -6.95 42.66
C PRO A 413 -3.20 -7.86 41.93
N CYS A 414 -2.70 -8.59 40.94
CA CYS A 414 -3.41 -9.71 40.30
C CYS A 414 -2.93 -11.04 40.93
N SER A 415 -3.70 -11.57 41.88
CA SER A 415 -3.28 -12.73 42.71
C SER A 415 -3.11 -14.04 41.92
N ASN A 416 -3.78 -14.16 40.77
CA ASN A 416 -3.74 -15.33 39.88
C ASN A 416 -3.81 -14.86 38.43
N TRP A 417 -2.74 -14.22 37.95
CA TRP A 417 -2.69 -13.73 36.59
C TRP A 417 -2.76 -14.89 35.59
N GLN A 418 -3.52 -14.72 34.51
CA GLN A 418 -3.65 -15.70 33.44
C GLN A 418 -3.53 -15.00 32.09
N PRO A 419 -2.99 -15.67 31.06
CA PRO A 419 -3.00 -15.16 29.70
C PRO A 419 -4.41 -14.76 29.24
N CYS A 420 -4.52 -13.59 28.63
CA CYS A 420 -5.73 -13.15 27.95
C CYS A 420 -5.80 -13.80 26.56
N SER A 421 -7.01 -13.97 26.01
CA SER A 421 -7.16 -14.49 24.64
C SER A 421 -7.94 -13.52 23.78
N SER A 422 -7.30 -13.06 22.70
CA SER A 422 -7.94 -12.19 21.71
C SER A 422 -8.73 -12.96 20.65
N ALA A 423 -8.66 -14.29 20.63
CA ALA A 423 -9.18 -15.12 19.53
C ALA A 423 -10.71 -15.00 19.37
N ALA A 424 -11.46 -15.05 20.47
CA ALA A 424 -12.92 -14.94 20.42
C ALA A 424 -13.37 -13.55 19.94
N TYR A 425 -12.63 -12.50 20.32
CA TYR A 425 -12.88 -11.13 19.89
C TYR A 425 -12.55 -10.93 18.40
N GLN A 426 -11.43 -11.48 17.92
CA GLN A 426 -11.08 -11.46 16.51
C GLN A 426 -12.10 -12.24 15.67
N GLN A 427 -12.59 -13.39 16.14
CA GLN A 427 -13.61 -14.16 15.44
C GLN A 427 -14.91 -13.35 15.24
N GLN A 428 -15.27 -12.49 16.19
CA GLN A 428 -16.43 -11.59 16.03
C GLN A 428 -16.21 -10.51 14.96
N VAL A 429 -14.97 -10.04 14.79
CA VAL A 429 -14.60 -9.13 13.68
C VAL A 429 -14.67 -9.90 12.36
N ASP A 430 -14.07 -11.09 12.31
CA ASP A 430 -13.98 -11.90 11.10
C ASP A 430 -15.34 -12.45 10.65
N ALA A 431 -16.32 -12.55 11.55
CA ALA A 431 -17.68 -12.98 11.21
C ALA A 431 -18.51 -11.91 10.49
N GLN A 432 -18.03 -10.67 10.37
CA GLN A 432 -18.77 -9.61 9.67
C GLN A 432 -18.91 -9.91 8.18
N GLU A 433 -20.12 -9.67 7.64
CA GLU A 433 -20.39 -9.75 6.21
C GLU A 433 -19.54 -8.74 5.45
N LYS A 434 -18.85 -9.19 4.39
CA LYS A 434 -18.03 -8.32 3.56
C LYS A 434 -18.84 -7.72 2.43
N PRO A 435 -18.76 -6.40 2.20
CA PRO A 435 -19.22 -5.81 0.94
C PRO A 435 -18.48 -6.42 -0.25
N GLU A 436 -19.21 -6.70 -1.33
CA GLU A 436 -18.59 -7.04 -2.60
C GLU A 436 -17.93 -5.81 -3.23
N ILE A 437 -16.84 -6.04 -3.96
CA ILE A 437 -16.03 -4.99 -4.60
C ILE A 437 -16.14 -5.11 -6.11
N ASP A 438 -16.33 -3.98 -6.78
CA ASP A 438 -16.25 -3.86 -8.23
C ASP A 438 -14.93 -3.21 -8.64
N TYR A 439 -14.14 -3.93 -9.45
CA TYR A 439 -12.84 -3.47 -9.95
C TYR A 439 -12.96 -2.68 -11.25
N SER A 440 -14.14 -2.69 -11.89
CA SER A 440 -14.41 -1.98 -13.14
C SER A 440 -15.84 -1.41 -13.08
N PRO A 441 -16.10 -0.50 -12.13
CA PRO A 441 -17.42 0.05 -11.89
C PRO A 441 -17.87 0.92 -13.07
N GLU A 442 -19.13 0.73 -13.48
CA GLU A 442 -19.76 1.51 -14.55
C GLU A 442 -21.18 1.91 -14.12
N GLY A 443 -21.55 3.15 -14.41
CA GLY A 443 -22.92 3.66 -14.28
C GLY A 443 -23.19 4.42 -12.98
N GLU A 444 -24.44 4.32 -12.50
CA GLU A 444 -24.94 5.15 -11.40
C GLU A 444 -24.58 4.57 -10.02
N ALA A 445 -24.12 5.42 -9.12
CA ALA A 445 -23.67 5.06 -7.78
C ALA A 445 -24.07 6.11 -6.72
N VAL A 446 -23.92 5.74 -5.45
CA VAL A 446 -24.08 6.62 -4.29
C VAL A 446 -22.71 6.91 -3.69
N LEU A 447 -22.41 8.19 -3.42
CA LEU A 447 -21.19 8.59 -2.72
C LEU A 447 -21.28 8.20 -1.22
N GLU A 448 -20.45 7.25 -0.78
CA GLU A 448 -20.41 6.83 0.62
C GLU A 448 -19.51 7.74 1.47
N THR A 449 -18.30 8.02 0.98
CA THR A 449 -17.36 8.93 1.61
C THR A 449 -16.36 9.48 0.61
N TYR A 450 -15.63 10.53 0.99
CA TYR A 450 -14.62 11.19 0.17
C TYR A 450 -13.45 11.69 1.03
N THR A 451 -12.34 11.95 0.34
CA THR A 451 -11.24 12.75 0.86
C THR A 451 -10.68 13.65 -0.24
N VAL A 452 -10.24 14.85 0.12
CA VAL A 452 -9.63 15.83 -0.80
C VAL A 452 -8.19 16.06 -0.37
N ASN A 453 -7.24 15.92 -1.28
CA ASN A 453 -5.82 16.17 -1.02
C ASN A 453 -5.49 17.63 -1.32
N TYR A 454 -4.66 18.26 -0.48
CA TYR A 454 -4.28 19.65 -0.62
C TYR A 454 -2.77 19.82 -0.80
N HIS A 455 -2.37 20.70 -1.72
CA HIS A 455 -0.99 21.17 -1.82
C HIS A 455 -0.92 22.66 -1.57
N LYS A 456 -0.15 23.07 -0.54
CA LYS A 456 -0.04 24.48 -0.10
C LYS A 456 -1.42 25.14 0.11
N GLY A 457 -2.39 24.38 0.62
CA GLY A 457 -3.76 24.86 0.91
C GLY A 457 -4.70 24.91 -0.30
N LYS A 458 -4.27 24.49 -1.50
CA LYS A 458 -5.13 24.38 -2.69
C LYS A 458 -5.52 22.92 -2.93
N PRO A 459 -6.78 22.62 -3.30
CA PRO A 459 -7.20 21.26 -3.60
C PRO A 459 -6.46 20.76 -4.85
N LEU A 460 -5.88 19.57 -4.75
CA LEU A 460 -5.10 18.91 -5.82
C LEU A 460 -5.94 17.85 -6.54
N GLY A 461 -6.82 17.17 -5.81
CA GLY A 461 -7.67 16.09 -6.31
C GLY A 461 -8.38 15.40 -5.16
N CYS A 462 -9.39 14.60 -5.46
CA CYS A 462 -10.16 13.85 -4.47
C CYS A 462 -10.23 12.36 -4.83
N ALA A 463 -10.41 11.56 -3.79
CA ALA A 463 -10.69 10.14 -3.88
C ALA A 463 -11.98 9.85 -3.12
N ILE A 464 -12.79 8.94 -3.63
CA ILE A 464 -14.09 8.59 -3.09
C ILE A 464 -14.25 7.09 -2.92
N ILE A 465 -15.11 6.70 -1.99
CA ILE A 465 -15.70 5.36 -1.96
C ILE A 465 -17.15 5.52 -2.38
N GLY A 466 -17.53 4.81 -3.44
CA GLY A 466 -18.89 4.77 -3.97
C GLY A 466 -19.51 3.39 -3.83
N ARG A 467 -20.83 3.33 -3.96
CA ARG A 467 -21.60 2.09 -4.05
C ARG A 467 -22.52 2.10 -5.26
N LEU A 468 -22.36 1.13 -6.16
CA LEU A 468 -23.20 0.99 -7.36
C LEU A 468 -24.67 0.75 -6.98
N LYS A 469 -25.60 1.44 -7.65
CA LYS A 469 -27.04 1.28 -7.35
C LYS A 469 -27.61 -0.06 -7.81
N HIS A 470 -27.07 -0.64 -8.87
CA HIS A 470 -27.63 -1.83 -9.51
C HIS A 470 -27.20 -3.17 -8.87
N ASN A 471 -26.03 -3.22 -8.23
CA ASN A 471 -25.48 -4.45 -7.63
C ASN A 471 -24.92 -4.25 -6.21
N HIS A 472 -24.99 -3.03 -5.66
CA HIS A 472 -24.53 -2.67 -4.31
C HIS A 472 -23.04 -2.91 -4.03
N LYS A 473 -22.22 -3.18 -5.05
CA LYS A 473 -20.77 -3.33 -4.92
C LYS A 473 -20.11 -1.99 -4.66
N ARG A 474 -19.06 -2.02 -3.84
CA ARG A 474 -18.20 -0.86 -3.55
C ARG A 474 -17.07 -0.71 -4.55
N PHE A 475 -16.60 0.51 -4.71
CA PHE A 475 -15.44 0.83 -5.52
C PHE A 475 -14.74 2.08 -5.00
N TYR A 476 -13.47 2.24 -5.39
CA TYR A 476 -12.79 3.53 -5.35
C TYR A 476 -12.97 4.25 -6.68
N ALA A 477 -13.02 5.58 -6.62
CA ALA A 477 -12.87 6.44 -7.79
C ALA A 477 -12.15 7.75 -7.40
N ILE A 478 -11.61 8.44 -8.41
CA ILE A 478 -10.96 9.74 -8.30
C ILE A 478 -11.64 10.74 -9.25
N ASN A 479 -11.49 12.04 -9.02
CA ASN A 479 -11.94 13.01 -10.02
C ASN A 479 -11.08 12.92 -11.28
N ALA A 480 -11.68 13.21 -12.44
CA ALA A 480 -10.93 13.22 -13.68
C ALA A 480 -9.84 14.31 -13.68
N PHE A 481 -8.77 14.08 -14.44
CA PHE A 481 -7.69 15.06 -14.58
C PHE A 481 -8.25 16.36 -15.18
N LEU A 482 -7.95 17.51 -14.55
CA LEU A 482 -8.49 18.85 -14.86
C LEU A 482 -9.97 19.10 -14.50
N ASP A 483 -10.67 18.13 -13.91
CA ASP A 483 -12.05 18.33 -13.45
C ASP A 483 -12.08 19.12 -12.13
N GLY A 484 -12.08 20.45 -12.27
CA GLY A 484 -12.17 21.37 -11.14
C GLY A 484 -13.58 21.47 -10.54
N GLU A 485 -14.64 21.18 -11.31
CA GLU A 485 -16.02 21.34 -10.86
C GLU A 485 -16.46 20.21 -9.94
N THR A 486 -16.16 18.95 -10.29
CA THR A 486 -16.38 17.81 -9.40
C THR A 486 -15.57 17.99 -8.12
N LEU A 487 -14.30 18.41 -8.25
CA LEU A 487 -13.43 18.66 -7.10
C LEU A 487 -14.00 19.73 -6.17
N GLN A 488 -14.44 20.87 -6.73
CA GLN A 488 -15.06 21.96 -5.95
C GLN A 488 -16.36 21.51 -5.28
N THR A 489 -17.16 20.67 -5.95
CA THR A 489 -18.41 20.14 -5.40
C THR A 489 -18.15 19.22 -4.19
N VAL A 490 -17.16 18.34 -4.30
CA VAL A 490 -16.73 17.47 -3.18
C VAL A 490 -16.11 18.29 -2.04
N GLU A 491 -15.31 19.30 -2.37
CA GLU A 491 -14.65 20.18 -1.40
C GLU A 491 -15.63 20.94 -0.50
N LYS A 492 -16.79 21.36 -1.02
CA LYS A 492 -17.87 21.97 -0.22
C LYS A 492 -18.37 21.06 0.91
N GLY A 493 -18.21 19.74 0.76
CA GLY A 493 -18.50 18.74 1.78
C GLY A 493 -19.96 18.33 1.95
N GLU A 494 -20.83 18.76 1.03
CA GLU A 494 -22.26 18.45 1.02
C GLU A 494 -22.62 17.24 0.14
N ALA A 495 -21.64 16.68 -0.58
CA ALA A 495 -21.88 15.64 -1.58
C ALA A 495 -22.17 14.23 -0.99
N LEU A 496 -22.04 14.03 0.32
CA LEU A 496 -22.23 12.70 0.93
C LEU A 496 -23.65 12.18 0.71
N GLY A 497 -23.76 10.97 0.15
CA GLY A 497 -25.05 10.38 -0.20
C GLY A 497 -25.63 10.87 -1.53
N ALA A 498 -24.96 11.80 -2.22
CA ALA A 498 -25.37 12.21 -3.56
C ALA A 498 -25.26 11.04 -4.55
N THR A 499 -26.06 11.16 -5.62
CA THR A 499 -25.90 10.31 -6.80
C THR A 499 -24.69 10.79 -7.59
N ILE A 500 -23.83 9.85 -7.98
CA ILE A 500 -22.68 10.07 -8.85
C ILE A 500 -22.72 9.07 -10.00
N TYR A 501 -21.95 9.35 -11.04
CA TYR A 501 -21.72 8.45 -12.16
C TYR A 501 -20.25 8.08 -12.17
N VAL A 502 -19.95 6.80 -12.40
CA VAL A 502 -18.59 6.25 -12.39
C VAL A 502 -18.31 5.51 -13.70
N GLU A 503 -17.07 5.60 -14.15
CA GLU A 503 -16.54 4.80 -15.25
C GLU A 503 -15.13 4.30 -14.93
N THR A 504 -14.76 3.16 -15.52
CA THR A 504 -13.45 2.55 -15.36
C THR A 504 -12.42 3.29 -16.20
N ASP A 505 -11.27 3.62 -15.61
CA ASP A 505 -10.15 4.25 -16.31
C ASP A 505 -8.82 3.59 -15.91
N PRO A 506 -7.89 3.35 -16.86
CA PRO A 506 -6.55 2.86 -16.58
C PRO A 506 -5.75 3.63 -15.52
N LYS A 507 -6.07 4.91 -15.33
CA LYS A 507 -5.42 5.80 -14.36
C LYS A 507 -6.15 5.84 -13.00
N GLY A 508 -7.10 4.93 -12.78
CA GLY A 508 -8.00 4.89 -11.64
C GLY A 508 -9.41 5.34 -12.04
N ASN A 509 -10.44 4.63 -11.58
CA ASN A 509 -11.84 4.88 -11.93
C ASN A 509 -12.20 6.36 -11.74
N ARG A 510 -12.97 6.91 -12.67
CA ARG A 510 -13.34 8.32 -12.67
C ARG A 510 -14.81 8.48 -12.27
N PHE A 511 -15.13 9.58 -11.59
CA PHE A 511 -16.52 9.91 -11.27
C PHE A 511 -16.85 11.38 -11.50
N ALA A 512 -18.14 11.66 -11.68
CA ALA A 512 -18.72 13.00 -11.70
C ALA A 512 -20.16 12.98 -11.19
N PHE A 513 -20.80 14.15 -11.11
CA PHE A 513 -22.20 14.30 -10.67
C PHE A 513 -23.24 14.21 -11.80
N SER A 514 -22.80 14.13 -13.06
CA SER A 514 -23.66 13.79 -14.21
C SER A 514 -22.89 12.97 -15.26
N PRO A 515 -23.57 12.19 -16.12
CA PRO A 515 -22.92 11.46 -17.21
C PRO A 515 -22.26 12.41 -18.22
N GLU A 516 -22.90 13.54 -18.51
CA GLU A 516 -22.38 14.51 -19.49
C GLU A 516 -21.06 15.11 -19.01
N HIS A 517 -20.97 15.43 -17.72
CA HIS A 517 -19.75 15.96 -17.10
C HIS A 517 -18.65 14.90 -17.04
N LEU A 518 -19.00 13.66 -16.71
CA LEU A 518 -18.04 12.55 -16.70
C LEU A 518 -17.41 12.34 -18.09
N HIS A 519 -18.25 12.34 -19.13
CA HIS A 519 -17.82 12.19 -20.51
C HIS A 519 -16.98 13.37 -21.02
N GLN A 520 -17.20 14.59 -20.51
CA GLN A 520 -16.41 15.77 -20.88
C GLN A 520 -14.90 15.58 -20.62
N PHE A 521 -14.53 14.81 -19.60
CA PHE A 521 -13.14 14.53 -19.23
C PHE A 521 -12.69 13.12 -19.62
N SER A 522 -13.48 12.41 -20.42
CA SER A 522 -13.05 11.13 -21.00
C SER A 522 -11.81 11.35 -21.85
N PRO A 523 -10.75 10.54 -21.68
CA PRO A 523 -9.61 10.57 -22.58
C PRO A 523 -10.09 10.40 -24.02
N ALA A 524 -9.66 11.28 -24.92
CA ALA A 524 -9.95 11.13 -26.33
C ALA A 524 -9.33 9.82 -26.82
N VAL A 525 -10.14 8.96 -27.45
CA VAL A 525 -9.62 7.76 -28.11
C VAL A 525 -8.79 8.21 -29.30
N VAL A 526 -7.47 8.01 -29.21
CA VAL A 526 -6.58 8.23 -30.35
C VAL A 526 -6.72 7.03 -31.26
N ASP A 527 -7.35 7.21 -32.42
CA ASP A 527 -7.54 6.18 -33.44
C ASP A 527 -7.16 6.65 -34.85
N THR A 528 -6.35 7.71 -34.92
CA THR A 528 -5.80 8.25 -36.15
C THR A 528 -4.29 8.39 -36.02
N PHE A 529 -3.57 8.17 -37.13
CA PHE A 529 -2.12 8.36 -37.14
C PHE A 529 -1.77 9.83 -36.92
N GLN A 530 -0.81 10.08 -36.03
CA GLN A 530 -0.31 11.41 -35.72
C GLN A 530 0.78 11.85 -36.72
N ALA A 531 0.98 13.16 -36.85
CA ALA A 531 2.02 13.73 -37.72
C ALA A 531 3.43 13.43 -37.22
N SER A 532 3.59 13.30 -35.90
CA SER A 532 4.85 12.97 -35.22
C SER A 532 4.55 12.20 -33.94
N TYR A 533 5.52 11.40 -33.54
CA TYR A 533 5.49 10.53 -32.36
C TYR A 533 6.76 10.83 -31.54
N GLU A 534 6.67 10.81 -30.22
CA GLU A 534 7.80 11.10 -29.34
C GLU A 534 8.59 9.82 -29.02
N HIS A 535 7.90 8.69 -28.89
CA HIS A 535 8.48 7.45 -28.38
C HIS A 535 8.48 6.31 -29.40
N CYS A 536 7.85 6.48 -30.56
CA CYS A 536 7.76 5.51 -31.64
C CYS A 536 8.10 6.14 -32.99
N LEU A 537 8.38 5.29 -33.97
CA LEU A 537 8.41 5.65 -35.39
C LEU A 537 7.37 4.80 -36.13
N VAL A 538 6.68 5.41 -37.09
CA VAL A 538 5.63 4.76 -37.87
C VAL A 538 5.88 4.95 -39.35
N GLU A 539 5.98 3.84 -40.08
CA GLU A 539 6.12 3.83 -41.54
C GLU A 539 4.98 3.03 -42.16
N ARG A 540 4.43 3.53 -43.27
CA ARG A 540 3.36 2.87 -44.03
C ARG A 540 3.84 2.64 -45.45
N GLN A 541 3.87 1.37 -45.86
CA GLN A 541 4.28 0.98 -47.22
C GLN A 541 3.24 0.02 -47.81
N GLY A 542 2.41 0.53 -48.71
CA GLY A 542 1.28 -0.23 -49.24
C GLY A 542 0.33 -0.65 -48.12
N HIS A 543 0.10 -1.96 -47.98
CA HIS A 543 -0.76 -2.53 -46.95
C HIS A 543 -0.05 -2.87 -45.62
N ILE A 544 1.24 -2.52 -45.50
CA ILE A 544 2.10 -2.87 -44.37
C ILE A 544 2.33 -1.64 -43.49
N LEU A 545 2.10 -1.80 -42.19
CA LEU A 545 2.48 -0.84 -41.15
C LEU A 545 3.75 -1.33 -40.45
N THR A 546 4.78 -0.50 -40.35
CA THR A 546 5.95 -0.77 -39.50
C THR A 546 5.94 0.19 -38.32
N VAL A 547 5.97 -0.36 -37.11
CA VAL A 547 6.01 0.37 -35.84
C VAL A 547 7.35 0.08 -35.16
N THR A 548 8.14 1.11 -34.88
CA THR A 548 9.42 0.97 -34.16
C THR A 548 9.29 1.63 -32.79
N MET A 549 9.47 0.87 -31.71
CA MET A 549 9.65 1.43 -30.37
C MET A 549 10.99 2.17 -30.33
N ASN A 550 10.98 3.48 -30.06
CA ASN A 550 12.12 4.36 -30.28
C ASN A 550 12.61 4.99 -28.97
N ARG A 551 13.12 4.16 -28.06
CA ARG A 551 13.80 4.56 -26.82
C ARG A 551 15.09 3.76 -26.60
N PRO A 552 16.03 3.74 -27.57
CA PRO A 552 17.18 2.85 -27.54
C PRO A 552 18.09 3.08 -26.32
N GLU A 553 18.16 4.31 -25.82
CA GLU A 553 18.88 4.69 -24.59
C GLU A 553 18.34 4.02 -23.33
N ALA A 554 17.05 3.68 -23.33
CA ALA A 554 16.35 2.92 -22.29
C ALA A 554 16.11 1.45 -22.70
N ARG A 555 16.82 0.94 -23.73
CA ARG A 555 16.63 -0.41 -24.29
C ARG A 555 15.19 -0.68 -24.72
N ASN A 556 14.51 0.36 -25.24
CA ASN A 556 13.12 0.31 -25.67
C ASN A 556 12.15 -0.17 -24.56
N ALA A 557 12.51 0.05 -23.30
CA ALA A 557 11.57 -0.13 -22.19
C ALA A 557 10.39 0.83 -22.35
N LEU A 558 9.19 0.46 -21.89
CA LEU A 558 8.00 1.29 -22.00
C LEU A 558 7.60 1.86 -20.64
N HIS A 559 7.39 3.17 -20.64
CA HIS A 559 6.75 3.93 -19.56
C HIS A 559 5.34 4.34 -20.04
N PRO A 560 4.48 4.90 -19.18
CA PRO A 560 3.06 5.05 -19.54
C PRO A 560 2.78 5.88 -20.82
N PRO A 561 3.41 7.05 -21.06
CA PRO A 561 3.28 7.77 -22.35
C PRO A 561 3.61 6.93 -23.58
N ALA A 562 4.67 6.13 -23.54
CA ALA A 562 5.03 5.24 -24.66
C ALA A 562 3.98 4.14 -24.90
N ASN A 563 3.30 3.66 -23.85
CA ASN A 563 2.20 2.72 -23.99
C ASN A 563 0.96 3.36 -24.63
N GLU A 564 0.61 4.60 -24.24
CA GLU A 564 -0.51 5.35 -24.84
C GLU A 564 -0.26 5.63 -26.33
N GLU A 565 0.96 6.00 -26.68
CA GLU A 565 1.35 6.25 -28.07
C GLU A 565 1.17 4.99 -28.94
N LEU A 566 1.61 3.83 -28.45
CA LEU A 566 1.42 2.54 -29.12
C LEU A 566 -0.05 2.12 -29.19
N GLU A 567 -0.85 2.36 -28.14
CA GLU A 567 -2.30 2.14 -28.19
C GLU A 567 -2.94 2.94 -29.33
N GLY A 568 -2.60 4.23 -29.43
CA GLY A 568 -3.11 5.10 -30.50
C GLY A 568 -2.73 4.61 -31.90
N ILE A 569 -1.48 4.18 -32.08
CA ILE A 569 -0.98 3.62 -33.35
C ILE A 569 -1.76 2.36 -33.73
N PHE A 570 -1.96 1.42 -32.81
CA PHE A 570 -2.67 0.17 -33.10
C PHE A 570 -4.19 0.36 -33.23
N ASN A 571 -4.78 1.37 -32.58
CA ASN A 571 -6.17 1.77 -32.83
C ASN A 571 -6.34 2.29 -34.26
N ALA A 572 -5.42 3.17 -34.70
CA ALA A 572 -5.41 3.68 -36.07
C ALA A 572 -5.19 2.55 -37.10
N PHE A 573 -4.31 1.60 -36.80
CA PHE A 573 -4.07 0.42 -37.62
C PHE A 573 -5.33 -0.43 -37.78
N GLU A 574 -6.05 -0.76 -36.69
CA GLU A 574 -7.27 -1.56 -36.78
C GLU A 574 -8.36 -0.82 -37.58
N LYS A 575 -8.48 0.50 -37.42
CA LYS A 575 -9.46 1.34 -38.13
C LYS A 575 -9.17 1.51 -39.63
N ASP A 576 -7.91 1.55 -40.03
CA ASP A 576 -7.50 1.81 -41.42
C ASP A 576 -7.62 0.55 -42.29
N ASN A 577 -8.68 0.48 -43.12
CA ASN A 577 -8.92 -0.67 -44.01
C ASN A 577 -7.87 -0.85 -45.11
N THR A 578 -7.03 0.16 -45.38
CA THR A 578 -5.93 0.05 -46.34
C THR A 578 -4.73 -0.70 -45.79
N LEU A 579 -4.62 -0.87 -44.46
CA LEU A 579 -3.56 -1.64 -43.81
C LEU A 579 -4.06 -3.05 -43.47
N TRP A 580 -3.25 -4.06 -43.76
CA TRP A 580 -3.62 -5.47 -43.64
C TRP A 580 -2.73 -6.24 -42.66
N VAL A 581 -1.49 -5.79 -42.44
CA VAL A 581 -0.54 -6.43 -41.51
C VAL A 581 0.36 -5.36 -40.89
N ALA A 582 0.74 -5.55 -39.62
CA ALA A 582 1.74 -4.71 -38.97
C ALA A 582 3.01 -5.49 -38.63
N ILE A 583 4.13 -4.79 -38.56
CA ILE A 583 5.40 -5.25 -37.99
C ILE A 583 5.71 -4.33 -36.81
N ILE A 584 6.08 -4.90 -35.66
CA ILE A 584 6.63 -4.15 -34.53
C ILE A 584 8.10 -4.54 -34.31
N THR A 585 8.97 -3.56 -34.10
CA THR A 585 10.41 -3.74 -33.84
C THR A 585 10.92 -2.73 -32.80
N GLY A 586 12.16 -2.88 -32.33
CA GLY A 586 12.84 -1.91 -31.45
C GLY A 586 13.89 -1.11 -32.19
N ALA A 587 14.07 0.18 -31.86
CA ALA A 587 15.15 0.98 -32.40
C ALA A 587 16.52 0.53 -31.87
N GLY A 588 17.55 0.65 -32.70
CA GLY A 588 18.91 0.20 -32.39
C GLY A 588 19.13 -1.29 -32.65
N ASP A 589 20.21 -1.84 -32.09
CA ASP A 589 20.72 -3.20 -32.34
C ASP A 589 20.78 -4.09 -31.08
N LYS A 590 20.48 -3.51 -29.89
CA LYS A 590 20.65 -4.22 -28.60
C LYS A 590 19.39 -4.92 -28.10
N SER A 591 18.23 -4.32 -28.32
CA SER A 591 16.99 -4.74 -27.65
C SER A 591 15.78 -4.46 -28.51
N PHE A 592 14.95 -5.49 -28.67
CA PHE A 592 13.58 -5.30 -29.10
C PHE A 592 12.83 -4.49 -28.04
N SER A 593 12.81 -4.99 -26.79
CA SER A 593 12.36 -4.24 -25.62
C SER A 593 12.83 -4.92 -24.33
N ALA A 594 13.25 -4.11 -23.35
CA ALA A 594 13.52 -4.57 -22.00
C ALA A 594 12.27 -4.64 -21.10
N GLY A 595 11.07 -4.37 -21.64
CA GLY A 595 9.81 -4.43 -20.91
C GLY A 595 9.48 -3.14 -20.15
N ASN A 596 9.03 -3.25 -18.91
CA ASN A 596 8.60 -2.11 -18.13
C ASN A 596 9.78 -1.21 -17.72
N ASP A 597 9.61 0.12 -17.79
CA ASP A 597 10.65 1.07 -17.42
C ASP A 597 10.81 1.17 -15.89
N LEU A 598 11.68 0.32 -15.33
CA LEU A 598 11.95 0.28 -13.88
C LEU A 598 12.59 1.58 -13.35
N LYS A 599 13.29 2.36 -14.20
CA LYS A 599 13.83 3.65 -13.78
C LYS A 599 12.71 4.66 -13.60
N TYR A 600 11.76 4.69 -14.52
CA TYR A 600 10.56 5.52 -14.37
C TYR A 600 9.75 5.10 -13.13
N MET A 601 9.54 3.79 -12.92
CA MET A 601 8.86 3.28 -11.71
C MET A 601 9.55 3.73 -10.41
N ALA A 602 10.88 3.69 -10.35
CA ALA A 602 11.65 4.11 -9.18
C ALA A 602 11.53 5.61 -8.86
N THR A 603 11.06 6.45 -9.79
CA THR A 603 10.82 7.88 -9.52
C THR A 603 9.58 8.14 -8.67
N GLY A 604 8.69 7.16 -8.52
CA GLY A 604 7.40 7.31 -7.84
C GLY A 604 6.35 8.09 -8.63
N GLN A 605 6.60 8.37 -9.92
CA GLN A 605 5.60 8.92 -10.82
C GLN A 605 4.44 7.92 -11.05
N PRO A 606 3.21 8.40 -11.37
CA PRO A 606 2.09 7.53 -11.64
C PRO A 606 2.39 6.53 -12.75
N MET A 607 2.00 5.27 -12.51
CA MET A 607 2.12 4.16 -13.46
C MET A 607 0.72 3.76 -13.92
N TRP A 608 0.54 3.62 -15.24
CA TRP A 608 -0.69 3.06 -15.82
C TRP A 608 -0.35 2.29 -17.10
N ILE A 609 -1.26 1.39 -17.48
CA ILE A 609 -1.21 0.63 -18.73
C ILE A 609 -2.57 0.80 -19.42
N PRO A 610 -2.63 1.12 -20.72
CA PRO A 610 -3.91 1.31 -21.41
C PRO A 610 -4.86 0.10 -21.31
N LYS A 611 -6.15 0.31 -21.59
CA LYS A 611 -7.15 -0.79 -21.56
C LYS A 611 -6.78 -1.93 -22.52
N THR A 612 -6.10 -1.59 -23.62
CA THR A 612 -5.58 -2.55 -24.62
C THR A 612 -4.29 -3.26 -24.19
N GLY A 613 -3.77 -3.00 -22.99
CA GLY A 613 -2.63 -3.68 -22.38
C GLY A 613 -1.28 -3.02 -22.65
N PHE A 614 -0.20 -3.69 -22.24
CA PHE A 614 1.17 -3.23 -22.42
C PHE A 614 1.49 -3.14 -23.93
N ALA A 615 2.19 -2.08 -24.33
CA ALA A 615 2.37 -1.65 -25.72
C ALA A 615 1.06 -1.47 -26.52
N GLY A 616 -0.09 -1.32 -25.84
CA GLY A 616 -1.40 -1.30 -26.48
C GLY A 616 -1.77 -2.63 -27.17
N LEU A 617 -1.11 -3.74 -26.81
CA LEU A 617 -1.25 -5.04 -27.48
C LEU A 617 -1.62 -6.17 -26.53
N THR A 618 -1.02 -6.23 -25.34
CA THR A 618 -1.09 -7.47 -24.54
C THR A 618 -2.47 -7.78 -23.95
N SER A 619 -3.41 -6.83 -23.97
CA SER A 619 -4.82 -7.00 -23.61
C SER A 619 -5.76 -6.58 -24.75
N ARG A 620 -5.26 -6.43 -25.98
CA ARG A 620 -6.05 -6.07 -27.16
C ARG A 620 -6.83 -7.28 -27.65
N VAL A 621 -7.94 -7.55 -26.97
CA VAL A 621 -8.90 -8.60 -27.36
C VAL A 621 -9.65 -8.19 -28.63
N GLY A 622 -9.89 -9.12 -29.54
CA GLY A 622 -10.66 -8.87 -30.77
C GLY A 622 -9.88 -8.21 -31.91
N ARG A 623 -8.54 -8.26 -31.89
CA ARG A 623 -7.70 -7.85 -33.03
C ARG A 623 -8.10 -8.63 -34.30
N SER A 624 -8.28 -7.91 -35.40
CA SER A 624 -8.68 -8.50 -36.69
C SER A 624 -7.52 -8.68 -37.66
N LYS A 625 -6.43 -7.92 -37.50
CA LYS A 625 -5.29 -7.93 -38.44
C LYS A 625 -4.03 -8.52 -37.79
N PRO A 626 -3.22 -9.29 -38.54
CA PRO A 626 -2.01 -9.91 -38.00
C PRO A 626 -0.91 -8.89 -37.69
N ILE A 627 -0.11 -9.20 -36.66
CA ILE A 627 1.07 -8.45 -36.24
C ILE A 627 2.27 -9.39 -36.17
N ILE A 628 3.40 -8.97 -36.74
CA ILE A 628 4.68 -9.67 -36.69
C ILE A 628 5.63 -8.92 -35.74
N ALA A 629 6.17 -9.61 -34.74
CA ALA A 629 7.28 -9.08 -33.94
C ALA A 629 8.61 -9.38 -34.65
N ALA A 630 9.31 -8.31 -35.06
CA ALA A 630 10.68 -8.37 -35.53
C ALA A 630 11.63 -8.12 -34.35
N VAL A 631 11.96 -9.19 -33.63
CA VAL A 631 12.78 -9.16 -32.40
C VAL A 631 14.26 -9.01 -32.78
N ASN A 632 14.70 -7.78 -32.96
CA ASN A 632 16.05 -7.42 -33.39
C ASN A 632 17.15 -7.56 -32.31
N GLY A 633 16.78 -7.87 -31.06
CA GLY A 633 17.71 -8.05 -29.94
C GLY A 633 17.00 -8.64 -28.73
N HIS A 634 17.45 -8.30 -27.51
CA HIS A 634 16.79 -8.79 -26.28
C HIS A 634 15.29 -8.45 -26.23
N ALA A 635 14.47 -9.45 -25.90
CA ALA A 635 13.05 -9.33 -25.57
C ALA A 635 12.84 -9.86 -24.14
N LEU A 636 12.83 -8.94 -23.17
CA LEU A 636 12.83 -9.28 -21.75
C LEU A 636 11.61 -8.69 -21.04
N GLY A 637 11.04 -9.48 -20.14
CA GLY A 637 9.86 -9.13 -19.35
C GLY A 637 8.69 -8.74 -20.25
N GLY A 638 8.15 -7.54 -20.03
CA GLY A 638 7.16 -6.93 -20.92
C GLY A 638 7.53 -6.96 -22.42
N GLY A 639 8.82 -6.95 -22.78
CA GLY A 639 9.27 -7.08 -24.17
C GLY A 639 8.96 -8.46 -24.78
N LEU A 640 9.12 -9.53 -24.00
CA LEU A 640 8.69 -10.87 -24.43
C LEU A 640 7.16 -10.97 -24.42
N GLU A 641 6.48 -10.31 -23.48
CA GLU A 641 5.02 -10.28 -23.44
C GLU A 641 4.41 -9.58 -24.68
N ILE A 642 5.06 -8.52 -25.19
CA ILE A 642 4.73 -7.88 -26.47
C ILE A 642 4.91 -8.88 -27.62
N ALA A 643 6.07 -9.53 -27.69
CA ALA A 643 6.36 -10.46 -28.77
C ALA A 643 5.37 -11.64 -28.79
N MET A 644 5.08 -12.25 -27.63
CA MET A 644 4.10 -13.33 -27.50
C MET A 644 2.65 -12.90 -27.75
N ALA A 645 2.34 -11.59 -27.67
CA ALA A 645 1.03 -11.04 -28.04
C ALA A 645 0.89 -10.80 -29.56
N CYS A 646 1.99 -10.85 -30.30
CA CYS A 646 2.00 -10.84 -31.77
C CYS A 646 1.70 -12.25 -32.32
N ASP A 647 1.30 -12.32 -33.58
CA ASP A 647 0.87 -13.57 -34.23
C ASP A 647 2.05 -14.39 -34.75
N MET A 648 3.13 -13.70 -35.11
CA MET A 648 4.38 -14.31 -35.56
C MET A 648 5.58 -13.56 -34.97
N ILE A 649 6.66 -14.29 -34.74
CA ILE A 649 7.91 -13.74 -34.23
C ILE A 649 9.07 -14.16 -35.13
N VAL A 650 9.78 -13.17 -35.64
CA VAL A 650 11.09 -13.32 -36.28
C VAL A 650 12.12 -12.74 -35.32
N ALA A 651 13.09 -13.54 -34.89
CA ALA A 651 14.11 -13.10 -33.95
C ALA A 651 15.51 -13.12 -34.56
N SER A 652 16.35 -12.18 -34.12
CA SER A 652 17.79 -12.25 -34.27
C SER A 652 18.32 -13.49 -33.55
N ARG A 653 19.30 -14.19 -34.13
CA ARG A 653 20.03 -15.27 -33.43
C ARG A 653 20.74 -14.79 -32.16
N GLN A 654 21.00 -13.48 -32.05
CA GLN A 654 21.58 -12.87 -30.86
C GLN A 654 20.52 -12.46 -29.82
N ALA A 655 19.22 -12.67 -30.09
CA ALA A 655 18.17 -12.35 -29.15
C ALA A 655 18.25 -13.24 -27.90
N GLN A 656 17.84 -12.65 -26.78
CA GLN A 656 17.58 -13.36 -25.53
C GLN A 656 16.11 -13.11 -25.17
N LEU A 657 15.38 -14.18 -24.88
CA LEU A 657 13.96 -14.16 -24.60
C LEU A 657 13.73 -14.65 -23.18
N GLY A 658 13.15 -13.82 -22.31
CA GLY A 658 12.92 -14.23 -20.94
C GLY A 658 11.99 -13.32 -20.16
N LEU A 659 11.55 -13.80 -19.00
CA LEU A 659 10.67 -13.09 -18.06
C LEU A 659 11.42 -12.87 -16.72
N PRO A 660 12.29 -11.84 -16.63
CA PRO A 660 13.17 -11.64 -15.48
C PRO A 660 12.49 -10.95 -14.29
N GLU A 661 11.19 -10.68 -14.34
CA GLU A 661 10.42 -9.95 -13.32
C GLU A 661 10.66 -10.43 -11.88
N PRO A 662 10.77 -11.74 -11.58
CA PRO A 662 11.07 -12.20 -10.22
C PRO A 662 12.41 -11.67 -9.65
N LYS A 663 13.40 -11.37 -10.50
CA LYS A 663 14.69 -10.81 -10.07
C LYS A 663 14.57 -9.40 -9.50
N VAL A 664 13.47 -8.70 -9.79
CA VAL A 664 13.20 -7.33 -9.35
C VAL A 664 11.92 -7.22 -8.50
N GLY A 665 11.41 -8.35 -7.99
CA GLY A 665 10.22 -8.38 -7.15
C GLY A 665 8.91 -8.14 -7.90
N LEU A 666 8.87 -8.41 -9.22
CA LEU A 666 7.70 -8.26 -10.07
C LEU A 666 7.22 -9.63 -10.60
N ILE A 667 6.10 -9.64 -11.32
CA ILE A 667 5.59 -10.80 -12.08
C ILE A 667 5.33 -10.42 -13.55
N ALA A 668 5.42 -11.40 -14.46
CA ALA A 668 5.06 -11.26 -15.88
C ALA A 668 3.54 -11.23 -16.06
N GLY A 669 2.92 -10.16 -15.56
CA GLY A 669 1.48 -9.98 -15.42
C GLY A 669 0.77 -9.41 -16.64
N ALA A 670 1.50 -8.98 -17.68
CA ALA A 670 0.91 -8.51 -18.95
C ALA A 670 0.65 -9.69 -19.92
N GLY A 671 0.42 -10.90 -19.38
CA GLY A 671 0.09 -12.10 -20.12
C GLY A 671 1.25 -13.09 -20.27
N GLY A 672 2.43 -12.81 -19.73
CA GLY A 672 3.61 -13.68 -19.85
C GLY A 672 3.41 -15.04 -19.20
N VAL A 673 2.85 -15.09 -17.99
CA VAL A 673 2.51 -16.35 -17.31
C VAL A 673 1.49 -17.16 -18.14
N GLN A 674 0.48 -16.48 -18.68
CA GLN A 674 -0.65 -17.10 -19.37
C GLN A 674 -0.29 -17.59 -20.77
N ARG A 675 0.47 -16.82 -21.54
CA ARG A 675 0.86 -17.13 -22.92
C ARG A 675 2.01 -18.11 -22.98
N LEU A 676 3.07 -17.92 -22.18
CA LEU A 676 4.25 -18.79 -22.23
C LEU A 676 3.87 -20.25 -21.94
N THR A 677 3.04 -20.49 -20.92
CA THR A 677 2.60 -21.85 -20.55
C THR A 677 1.69 -22.52 -21.58
N ARG A 678 1.08 -21.74 -22.48
CA ARG A 678 0.24 -22.23 -23.59
C ARG A 678 1.01 -22.36 -24.90
N GLN A 679 2.07 -21.58 -25.07
CA GLN A 679 2.89 -21.53 -26.28
C GLN A 679 4.09 -22.50 -26.21
N ILE A 680 4.70 -22.67 -25.03
CA ILE A 680 5.75 -23.66 -24.80
C ILE A 680 5.33 -24.66 -23.72
N GLY A 681 5.85 -25.89 -23.80
CA GLY A 681 5.52 -26.94 -22.84
C GLY A 681 5.70 -26.50 -21.37
N LEU A 682 4.76 -26.88 -20.51
CA LEU A 682 4.64 -26.39 -19.12
C LEU A 682 5.95 -26.46 -18.32
N LYS A 683 6.73 -27.52 -18.46
CA LYS A 683 7.99 -27.68 -17.70
C LYS A 683 9.01 -26.60 -18.02
N LYS A 684 9.21 -26.31 -19.31
CA LYS A 684 10.16 -25.28 -19.73
C LYS A 684 9.63 -23.88 -19.39
N ALA A 685 8.34 -23.64 -19.57
CA ALA A 685 7.70 -22.39 -19.13
C ALA A 685 7.93 -22.14 -17.64
N MET A 686 7.70 -23.15 -16.79
CA MET A 686 7.89 -23.03 -15.34
C MET A 686 9.35 -22.76 -14.98
N GLU A 687 10.31 -23.43 -15.63
CA GLU A 687 11.74 -23.17 -15.44
C GLU A 687 12.06 -21.69 -15.69
N MET A 688 11.64 -21.15 -16.85
CA MET A 688 11.85 -19.74 -17.17
C MET A 688 11.15 -18.80 -16.16
N LEU A 689 9.90 -19.09 -15.81
CA LEU A 689 9.07 -18.24 -14.94
C LEU A 689 9.59 -18.16 -13.50
N VAL A 690 10.08 -19.27 -12.92
CA VAL A 690 10.50 -19.29 -11.51
C VAL A 690 11.99 -19.03 -11.33
N THR A 691 12.83 -19.36 -12.31
CA THR A 691 14.28 -19.07 -12.26
C THR A 691 14.62 -17.71 -12.87
N ALA A 692 13.68 -17.08 -13.56
CA ALA A 692 13.88 -15.82 -14.29
C ALA A 692 15.05 -15.91 -15.30
N GLN A 693 15.34 -17.11 -15.81
CA GLN A 693 16.35 -17.34 -16.85
C GLN A 693 15.76 -17.05 -18.23
N ALA A 694 16.59 -16.45 -19.09
CA ALA A 694 16.29 -16.26 -20.49
C ALA A 694 16.80 -17.45 -21.31
N ILE A 695 16.19 -17.66 -22.47
CA ILE A 695 16.62 -18.61 -23.49
C ILE A 695 17.12 -17.84 -24.72
N ASP A 696 17.95 -18.48 -25.53
CA ASP A 696 18.37 -17.93 -26.81
C ASP A 696 17.34 -18.18 -27.92
N ALA A 697 17.58 -17.59 -29.10
CA ALA A 697 16.66 -17.69 -30.23
C ALA A 697 16.57 -19.12 -30.81
N ASP A 698 17.65 -19.90 -30.76
CA ASP A 698 17.65 -21.28 -31.30
C ASP A 698 16.84 -22.21 -30.40
N GLU A 699 16.97 -22.08 -29.08
CA GLU A 699 16.12 -22.77 -28.11
C GLU A 699 14.67 -22.31 -28.22
N ALA A 700 14.41 -21.00 -28.36
CA ALA A 700 13.06 -20.48 -28.56
C ALA A 700 12.40 -21.02 -29.84
N LEU A 701 13.16 -21.17 -30.92
CA LEU A 701 12.71 -21.78 -32.17
C LEU A 701 12.40 -23.27 -31.98
N ALA A 702 13.27 -24.01 -31.31
CA ALA A 702 13.08 -25.43 -31.03
C ALA A 702 11.84 -25.71 -30.16
N LEU A 703 11.50 -24.77 -29.26
CA LEU A 703 10.31 -24.83 -28.41
C LEU A 703 9.02 -24.39 -29.11
N GLY A 704 9.11 -23.82 -30.32
CA GLY A 704 7.97 -23.25 -31.04
C GLY A 704 7.50 -21.89 -30.51
N LEU A 705 8.31 -21.21 -29.69
CA LEU A 705 8.01 -19.86 -29.20
C LEU A 705 8.12 -18.80 -30.29
N ILE A 706 9.03 -19.00 -31.25
CA ILE A 706 9.24 -18.11 -32.41
C ILE A 706 9.15 -18.87 -33.72
N ASN A 707 8.87 -18.16 -34.82
CA ASN A 707 8.75 -18.77 -36.16
C ASN A 707 10.10 -18.87 -36.88
N TYR A 708 10.99 -17.88 -36.70
CA TYR A 708 12.28 -17.82 -37.39
C TYR A 708 13.37 -17.23 -36.51
N ALA A 709 14.57 -17.82 -36.57
CA ALA A 709 15.81 -17.24 -36.05
C ALA A 709 16.77 -16.94 -37.22
N VAL A 710 17.12 -15.67 -37.41
CA VAL A 710 17.94 -15.18 -38.54
C VAL A 710 19.11 -14.32 -38.06
N GLU A 711 20.07 -14.01 -38.94
CA GLU A 711 21.16 -13.10 -38.57
C GLU A 711 20.62 -11.70 -38.21
N PRO A 712 21.28 -10.95 -37.31
CA PRO A 712 20.75 -9.68 -36.79
C PRO A 712 20.35 -8.66 -37.87
N ASP A 713 21.11 -8.58 -38.96
CA ASP A 713 20.86 -7.68 -40.09
C ASP A 713 19.72 -8.14 -41.00
N GLN A 714 19.20 -9.36 -40.82
CA GLN A 714 18.15 -9.96 -41.66
C GLN A 714 16.76 -9.98 -41.01
N VAL A 715 16.64 -9.59 -39.75
CA VAL A 715 15.37 -9.68 -38.99
C VAL A 715 14.25 -8.90 -39.66
N MET A 716 14.51 -7.64 -40.04
CA MET A 716 13.51 -6.80 -40.69
C MET A 716 13.16 -7.30 -42.10
N ASP A 717 14.16 -7.72 -42.88
CA ASP A 717 13.94 -8.27 -44.22
C ASP A 717 13.04 -9.51 -44.17
N LYS A 718 13.29 -10.40 -43.21
CA LYS A 718 12.47 -11.61 -43.04
C LYS A 718 11.05 -11.29 -42.54
N ALA A 719 10.89 -10.32 -41.64
CA ALA A 719 9.57 -9.87 -41.22
C ALA A 719 8.78 -9.22 -42.38
N LEU A 720 9.45 -8.42 -43.22
CA LEU A 720 8.87 -7.82 -44.42
C LEU A 720 8.51 -8.88 -45.47
N GLU A 721 9.31 -9.93 -45.62
CA GLU A 721 8.99 -11.08 -46.47
C GLU A 721 7.67 -11.72 -46.04
N LEU A 722 7.50 -12.02 -44.74
CA LEU A 722 6.25 -12.56 -44.18
C LEU A 722 5.06 -11.62 -44.41
N ALA A 723 5.24 -10.33 -44.12
CA ALA A 723 4.20 -9.32 -44.32
C ALA A 723 3.77 -9.23 -45.78
N LYS A 724 4.72 -9.23 -46.73
CA LYS A 724 4.43 -9.23 -48.17
C LYS A 724 3.66 -10.49 -48.58
N MET A 725 4.00 -11.66 -48.04
CA MET A 725 3.25 -12.89 -48.29
C MET A 725 1.80 -12.79 -47.80
N ILE A 726 1.57 -12.23 -46.61
CA ILE A 726 0.21 -11.98 -46.10
C ILE A 726 -0.56 -11.04 -47.03
N CYS A 727 0.10 -10.04 -47.60
CA CYS A 727 -0.53 -9.14 -48.57
C CYS A 727 -0.87 -9.80 -49.92
N THR A 728 -0.45 -11.04 -50.17
CA THR A 728 -0.84 -11.79 -51.39
C THR A 728 -2.13 -12.60 -51.23
N VAL A 729 -2.62 -12.79 -50.00
CA VAL A 729 -3.84 -13.55 -49.71
C VAL A 729 -5.01 -12.64 -49.34
N SER A 730 -6.23 -13.17 -49.34
CA SER A 730 -7.44 -12.40 -49.03
C SER A 730 -7.37 -11.78 -47.62
N PRO A 731 -7.35 -10.45 -47.48
CA PRO A 731 -7.42 -9.78 -46.18
C PRO A 731 -8.71 -10.11 -45.41
N VAL A 732 -9.84 -10.32 -46.09
CA VAL A 732 -11.07 -10.77 -45.39
C VAL A 732 -10.87 -12.16 -44.81
N SER A 733 -10.31 -13.11 -45.58
CA SER A 733 -10.06 -14.47 -45.10
C SER A 733 -9.08 -14.51 -43.94
N VAL A 734 -8.03 -13.68 -43.97
CA VAL A 734 -7.09 -13.52 -42.84
C VAL A 734 -7.81 -12.99 -41.61
N ARG A 735 -8.60 -11.92 -41.75
CA ARG A 735 -9.38 -11.34 -40.63
C ARG A 735 -10.37 -12.34 -40.05
N SER A 736 -11.09 -13.09 -40.89
CA SER A 736 -12.01 -14.15 -40.46
C SER A 736 -11.27 -15.28 -39.74
N THR A 737 -10.07 -15.66 -40.20
CA THR A 737 -9.24 -16.67 -39.52
C THR A 737 -8.87 -16.21 -38.11
N MET A 738 -8.41 -14.96 -37.99
CA MET A 738 -8.07 -14.34 -36.70
C MET A 738 -9.28 -14.23 -35.77
N GLU A 739 -10.43 -13.78 -36.30
CA GLU A 739 -11.66 -13.64 -35.53
C GLU A 739 -12.15 -14.99 -35.00
N LEU A 740 -12.15 -16.04 -35.82
CA LEU A 740 -12.56 -17.39 -35.42
C LEU A 740 -11.62 -17.95 -34.35
N LEU A 741 -10.30 -17.81 -34.54
CA LEU A 741 -9.30 -18.22 -33.55
C LEU A 741 -9.53 -17.53 -32.20
N ASN A 742 -9.68 -16.20 -32.20
CA ASN A 742 -9.88 -15.41 -30.99
C ASN A 742 -11.20 -15.77 -30.28
N LYS A 743 -12.29 -15.96 -31.03
CA LYS A 743 -13.59 -16.34 -30.46
C LYS A 743 -13.55 -17.73 -29.82
N THR A 744 -12.79 -18.67 -30.36
CA THR A 744 -12.79 -20.08 -29.91
C THR A 744 -11.65 -20.43 -28.96
N ALA A 745 -10.65 -19.55 -28.76
CA ALA A 745 -9.45 -19.82 -27.97
C ALA A 745 -9.69 -20.17 -26.49
N HIS A 746 -10.90 -19.93 -25.97
CA HIS A 746 -11.28 -20.25 -24.59
C HIS A 746 -11.94 -21.63 -24.46
N CYS A 747 -12.31 -22.28 -25.56
CA CYS A 747 -12.90 -23.61 -25.56
C CYS A 747 -11.85 -24.64 -25.13
N ALA A 748 -12.22 -25.50 -24.17
CA ALA A 748 -11.32 -26.56 -23.71
C ALA A 748 -11.27 -27.73 -24.70
N SER A 749 -12.37 -27.97 -25.43
CA SER A 749 -12.48 -29.03 -26.44
C SER A 749 -12.33 -28.48 -27.85
N VAL A 750 -11.58 -29.20 -28.69
CA VAL A 750 -11.51 -28.92 -30.13
C VAL A 750 -12.88 -29.09 -30.78
N ASP A 751 -13.66 -30.11 -30.38
CA ASP A 751 -14.99 -30.34 -30.93
C ASP A 751 -15.94 -29.19 -30.59
N GLU A 752 -15.84 -28.64 -29.38
CA GLU A 752 -16.59 -27.45 -28.97
C GLU A 752 -16.15 -26.22 -29.77
N ALA A 753 -14.83 -26.00 -29.92
CA ALA A 753 -14.30 -24.90 -30.72
C ALA A 753 -14.76 -24.95 -32.19
N VAL A 754 -14.82 -26.15 -32.78
CA VAL A 754 -15.23 -26.36 -34.19
C VAL A 754 -16.73 -26.18 -34.38
N THR A 755 -17.55 -26.62 -33.41
CA THR A 755 -19.02 -26.59 -33.52
C THR A 755 -19.67 -25.35 -32.91
N MET A 756 -18.89 -24.48 -32.25
CA MET A 756 -19.37 -23.24 -31.65
C MET A 756 -20.08 -22.37 -32.70
N PRO A 757 -21.34 -21.95 -32.44
CA PRO A 757 -22.05 -21.05 -33.36
C PRO A 757 -21.29 -19.71 -33.50
N THR A 758 -20.94 -19.34 -34.73
CA THR A 758 -20.33 -18.04 -35.05
C THR A 758 -20.86 -17.49 -36.36
N THR A 759 -20.89 -16.16 -36.49
CA THR A 759 -21.25 -15.46 -37.74
C THR A 759 -20.06 -15.25 -38.68
N VAL A 760 -18.87 -15.79 -38.35
CA VAL A 760 -17.62 -15.52 -39.09
C VAL A 760 -17.71 -16.03 -40.53
N PHE A 761 -18.25 -17.24 -40.72
CA PHE A 761 -18.46 -17.81 -42.05
C PHE A 761 -19.54 -17.06 -42.84
N ASP A 762 -20.63 -16.65 -42.19
CA ASP A 762 -21.67 -15.86 -42.84
C ASP A 762 -21.10 -14.54 -43.38
N ASN A 763 -20.27 -13.85 -42.57
CA ASN A 763 -19.59 -12.63 -43.00
C ASN A 763 -18.63 -12.89 -44.18
N LEU A 764 -17.85 -13.98 -44.13
CA LEU A 764 -16.92 -14.35 -45.21
C LEU A 764 -17.67 -14.61 -46.53
N LEU A 765 -18.77 -15.37 -46.51
CA LEU A 765 -19.56 -15.71 -47.69
C LEU A 765 -20.19 -14.49 -48.37
N ASN A 766 -20.35 -13.37 -47.66
CA ASN A 766 -20.92 -12.13 -48.17
C ASN A 766 -19.85 -11.10 -48.60
N SER A 767 -18.56 -11.43 -48.57
CA SER A 767 -17.46 -10.53 -48.95
C SER A 767 -17.12 -10.57 -50.44
N ASP A 768 -16.61 -9.46 -50.99
CA ASP A 768 -16.14 -9.41 -52.39
C ASP A 768 -14.96 -10.36 -52.60
N ASP A 769 -14.09 -10.47 -51.59
CA ASP A 769 -12.91 -11.33 -51.61
C ASP A 769 -13.28 -12.82 -51.80
N PHE A 770 -14.38 -13.30 -51.21
CA PHE A 770 -14.82 -14.69 -51.37
C PHE A 770 -15.13 -15.02 -52.84
N PHE A 771 -15.82 -14.11 -53.54
CA PHE A 771 -16.15 -14.28 -54.96
C PHE A 771 -14.92 -14.09 -55.86
N GLU A 772 -14.09 -13.07 -55.57
CA GLU A 772 -12.88 -12.76 -56.34
C GLU A 772 -11.87 -13.91 -56.31
N GLY A 773 -11.68 -14.54 -55.15
CA GLY A 773 -10.76 -15.69 -55.02
C GLY A 773 -11.17 -16.85 -55.93
N ALA A 774 -12.46 -17.22 -55.91
CA ALA A 774 -13.01 -18.26 -56.77
C ALA A 774 -12.90 -17.90 -58.26
N GLN A 775 -13.20 -16.65 -58.62
CA GLN A 775 -13.13 -16.18 -60.00
C GLN A 775 -11.68 -16.14 -60.53
N ALA A 776 -10.75 -15.57 -59.77
CA ALA A 776 -9.34 -15.47 -60.16
C ALA A 776 -8.69 -16.85 -60.35
N PHE A 777 -9.04 -17.81 -59.48
CA PHE A 777 -8.61 -19.20 -59.61
C PHE A 777 -9.13 -19.84 -60.90
N ALA A 778 -10.42 -19.68 -61.21
CA ALA A 778 -11.02 -20.18 -62.44
C ALA A 778 -10.39 -19.55 -63.70
N GLU A 779 -10.07 -18.25 -63.64
CA GLU A 779 -9.47 -17.48 -64.73
C GLU A 779 -7.93 -17.61 -64.83
N LYS A 780 -7.29 -18.32 -63.89
CA LYS A 780 -5.82 -18.48 -63.80
C LYS A 780 -5.05 -17.15 -63.76
N ARG A 781 -5.60 -16.15 -63.08
CA ARG A 781 -4.96 -14.85 -62.85
C ARG A 781 -4.68 -14.63 -61.37
N GLN A 782 -3.85 -13.63 -61.06
CA GLN A 782 -3.69 -13.18 -59.69
C GLN A 782 -5.00 -12.51 -59.21
N PRO A 783 -5.45 -12.79 -57.97
CA PRO A 783 -6.60 -12.14 -57.38
C PRO A 783 -6.30 -10.66 -57.09
N LYS A 784 -7.34 -9.83 -57.15
CA LYS A 784 -7.33 -8.41 -56.82
C LYS A 784 -8.20 -8.18 -55.59
N TRP A 785 -7.58 -8.37 -54.43
CA TRP A 785 -8.26 -8.24 -53.15
C TRP A 785 -8.76 -6.82 -52.89
N ARG A 786 -9.99 -6.71 -52.39
CA ARG A 786 -10.62 -5.43 -52.05
C ARG A 786 -10.67 -5.20 -50.54
N GLY A 787 -10.71 -6.28 -49.77
CA GLY A 787 -10.72 -6.21 -48.30
C GLY A 787 -12.03 -5.71 -47.69
N CYS A 788 -13.14 -5.86 -48.42
CA CYS A 788 -14.50 -5.56 -48.00
C CYS A 788 -15.48 -6.67 -48.40
#